data_AF-A0A1F2RZ76-F1
#
_entry.id   AF-A0A1F2RZ76-F1
#
_cell.length_a   1.000
_cell.length_b   1.000
_cell.length_c   1.000
_cell.angle_alpha   90.00
_cell.angle_beta   90.00
_cell.angle_gamma   90.00
#
_symmetry.space_group_name_H-M   'P 1'
#
loop_
_entity.id
_entity.type
_entity.pdbx_description
1 polymer ?
#
loop_
_entity_poly.entity_id
_entity_poly.type
_entity_poly.pdbx_seq_one_letter_code
_entity_poly.pdbx_strand_id
1 'polypeptide(L)'
;MNIRAKVMLVFAALAGLLLPGRLAAQAPDLILHNGKVLTVDSNFSIAQAVAITGNKISAVGTDQEVLATAGPDTEKIDLKGRTVTPGLVDTHRHMYSYSEGAYGGNFTPEELRRFPVDWRAVRTKDDVLNQVRGVMERYKFQPGEWIYLVNAVSFMSNDASPLALATILYDELNQWELDKVTPDNPVLMSLGIPDFNGFLLNKKAMDWVMANHGDFVLKNGRFWVDAAGRPDGHLEPPASRIVLPYTYDRKPEILGQIYQKDMAEASTMGLTSVSSRMPKDALAAYRMLESQGKLTYRIGYGVIEAFGNVDLSKSNLKSIASQVGQGTEKIWMTGTGPTAIDGASSRQCTDQKRSGTYTPIDGWFPSGQCHTDIEYRGAVRRAAPIQANYFADWIMASGRDGVRFANTHTAGDRANANMITFMEKLQAQYGKDSTKNWALDHCGMVNPKDFPRMAKVGVTVSCYVQLSVNGAANMARAYGEEVANTFPSPLGSMLKAGVKVVLESDSNSFLWEDIEKAVTRKDASGRVWGPQEKVDRPTALRMITRWAGDYFLKGDQIGSVEKGKFADLVVLDKDYMTVPEEDIGSIRPQLTIFDGKAVFVHPSFSAEYDLKPAGALITTYEDLVKTRKPRSGATTGG
;
A
#
# COMPACT_ATOMS: atom_id res chain seq x y z
N MET A 1 13.78 -3.02 -85.10
CA MET A 1 12.92 -2.02 -84.42
C MET A 1 13.73 -1.43 -83.28
N ASN A 2 14.30 -0.24 -83.47
CA ASN A 2 13.77 1.05 -82.97
C ASN A 2 13.60 1.09 -81.44
N ILE A 3 14.06 2.04 -80.64
CA ILE A 3 14.85 3.29 -80.78
C ILE A 3 15.05 3.80 -79.32
N ARG A 4 16.27 4.29 -78.98
CA ARG A 4 16.65 5.34 -77.99
C ARG A 4 16.21 5.17 -76.50
N ALA A 5 16.95 5.61 -75.47
CA ALA A 5 17.79 6.80 -75.36
C ALA A 5 18.91 6.67 -74.29
N LYS A 6 20.01 7.37 -74.57
CA LYS A 6 21.13 7.70 -73.67
C LYS A 6 20.69 8.72 -72.61
N VAL A 7 21.42 8.80 -71.48
CA VAL A 7 22.28 9.97 -71.12
C VAL A 7 22.97 9.71 -69.78
N MET A 8 24.29 9.89 -69.78
CA MET A 8 25.20 9.96 -68.63
C MET A 8 24.83 11.13 -67.71
N LEU A 9 24.90 10.92 -66.40
CA LEU A 9 24.90 12.00 -65.41
C LEU A 9 26.23 12.01 -64.65
N VAL A 10 26.85 13.18 -64.70
CA VAL A 10 28.11 13.60 -64.09
C VAL A 10 27.92 13.70 -62.57
N PHE A 11 28.75 13.01 -61.79
CA PHE A 11 28.86 13.24 -60.34
C PHE A 11 29.82 14.40 -60.08
N ALA A 12 29.27 15.56 -59.73
CA ALA A 12 30.01 16.65 -59.12
C ALA A 12 30.04 16.45 -57.60
N ALA A 13 31.24 16.31 -57.03
CA ALA A 13 31.45 16.25 -55.59
C ALA A 13 31.31 17.65 -54.97
N LEU A 14 30.26 17.87 -54.18
CA LEU A 14 30.22 18.94 -53.18
C LEU A 14 30.60 18.35 -51.82
N ALA A 15 31.84 18.60 -51.39
CA ALA A 15 32.24 18.42 -50.00
C ALA A 15 31.74 19.64 -49.20
N GLY A 16 30.54 19.53 -48.63
CA GLY A 16 30.04 20.49 -47.64
C GLY A 16 30.65 20.19 -46.27
N LEU A 17 31.30 21.19 -45.67
CA LEU A 17 31.68 21.16 -44.25
C LEU A 17 30.42 21.01 -43.38
N LEU A 18 30.21 19.83 -42.82
CA LEU A 18 29.29 19.62 -41.70
C LEU A 18 30.01 20.06 -40.43
N LEU A 19 29.79 21.31 -40.02
CA LEU A 19 30.02 21.70 -38.62
C LEU A 19 29.07 20.86 -37.76
N PRO A 20 29.54 20.20 -36.68
CA PRO A 20 28.65 19.55 -35.74
C PRO A 20 27.81 20.64 -35.08
N GLY A 21 26.56 20.78 -35.51
CA GLY A 21 25.59 21.60 -34.81
C GLY A 21 25.54 21.09 -33.37
N ARG A 22 25.98 21.91 -32.41
CA ARG A 22 25.60 21.71 -31.02
C ARG A 22 24.07 21.69 -31.04
N LEU A 23 23.45 20.53 -30.85
CA LEU A 23 22.04 20.46 -30.52
C LEU A 23 21.85 21.39 -29.32
N ALA A 24 21.23 22.55 -29.56
CA ALA A 24 20.88 23.46 -28.48
C ALA A 24 20.02 22.65 -27.52
N ALA A 25 20.39 22.64 -26.23
CA ALA A 25 19.57 21.99 -25.22
C ALA A 25 18.16 22.59 -25.30
N GLN A 26 17.15 21.74 -25.38
CA GLN A 26 15.76 22.19 -25.42
C GLN A 26 15.49 23.07 -24.19
N ALA A 27 14.88 24.24 -24.42
CA ALA A 27 14.49 25.12 -23.34
C ALA A 27 13.52 24.41 -22.38
N PRO A 28 13.52 24.73 -21.07
CA PRO A 28 12.54 24.19 -20.13
C PRO A 28 11.11 24.55 -20.50
N ASP A 29 10.18 23.64 -20.23
CA ASP A 29 8.74 23.92 -20.31
C ASP A 29 8.30 24.77 -19.11
N LEU A 30 8.82 24.45 -17.92
CA LEU A 30 8.50 25.12 -16.66
C LEU A 30 9.76 25.37 -15.82
N ILE A 31 9.86 26.56 -15.24
CA ILE A 31 10.83 26.91 -14.19
C ILE A 31 10.09 27.36 -12.95
N LEU A 32 10.38 26.71 -11.82
CA LEU A 32 10.01 27.19 -10.49
C LEU A 32 11.24 27.91 -9.90
N HIS A 33 11.12 29.17 -9.53
CA HIS A 33 12.25 29.99 -9.04
C HIS A 33 11.87 30.83 -7.82
N ASN A 34 12.86 31.48 -7.20
CA ASN A 34 12.71 32.23 -5.96
C ASN A 34 12.04 31.38 -4.86
N GLY A 35 12.43 30.11 -4.78
CA GLY A 35 11.91 29.15 -3.81
C GLY A 35 12.97 28.63 -2.86
N LYS A 36 12.54 27.75 -1.95
CA LYS A 36 13.42 26.93 -1.14
C LYS A 36 13.30 25.48 -1.61
N VAL A 37 14.13 25.07 -2.56
CA VAL A 37 14.09 23.73 -3.15
C VAL A 37 14.90 22.79 -2.28
N LEU A 38 14.22 21.99 -1.45
CA LEU A 38 14.84 20.90 -0.69
C LEU A 38 15.15 19.78 -1.69
N THR A 39 16.42 19.63 -2.08
CA THR A 39 16.75 18.68 -3.16
C THR A 39 16.65 17.22 -2.70
N VAL A 40 16.88 16.99 -1.40
CA VAL A 40 17.01 15.64 -0.83
C VAL A 40 18.03 14.78 -1.61
N ASP A 41 19.06 15.44 -2.15
CA ASP A 41 20.25 14.75 -2.63
C ASP A 41 21.02 14.11 -1.45
N SER A 42 22.15 13.46 -1.73
CA SER A 42 22.95 12.84 -0.67
C SER A 42 23.41 13.83 0.41
N ASN A 43 23.57 15.11 0.05
CA ASN A 43 24.07 16.17 0.92
C ASN A 43 22.94 17.00 1.57
N PHE A 44 21.68 16.74 1.23
CA PHE A 44 20.53 17.58 1.59
C PHE A 44 20.71 19.05 1.17
N SER A 45 21.18 19.28 -0.05
CA SER A 45 21.35 20.65 -0.54
C SER A 45 20.02 21.39 -0.62
N ILE A 46 20.09 22.72 -0.53
CA ILE A 46 18.96 23.62 -0.76
C ILE A 46 19.29 24.49 -1.97
N ALA A 47 18.45 24.43 -2.99
CA ALA A 47 18.55 25.26 -4.19
C ALA A 47 17.45 26.34 -4.19
N GLN A 48 17.56 27.29 -5.13
CA GLN A 48 16.59 28.38 -5.28
C GLN A 48 15.59 28.11 -6.42
N ALA A 49 16.01 27.37 -7.43
CA ALA A 49 15.22 27.11 -8.62
C ALA A 49 15.40 25.69 -9.18
N VAL A 50 14.38 25.24 -9.91
CA VAL A 50 14.35 23.98 -10.66
C VAL A 50 13.69 24.19 -12.02
N ALA A 51 14.29 23.64 -13.07
CA ALA A 51 13.76 23.62 -14.43
C ALA A 51 13.30 22.21 -14.83
N ILE A 52 12.20 22.15 -15.58
CA ILE A 52 11.55 20.92 -16.04
C ILE A 52 11.46 20.96 -17.56
N THR A 53 11.87 19.87 -18.21
CA THR A 53 11.74 19.67 -19.67
C THR A 53 11.15 18.28 -19.92
N GLY A 54 10.02 18.21 -20.60
CA GLY A 54 9.21 17.01 -20.72
C GLY A 54 8.83 16.51 -19.33
N ASN A 55 9.19 15.25 -19.03
CA ASN A 55 8.95 14.65 -17.72
C ASN A 55 10.19 14.61 -16.81
N LYS A 56 11.26 15.33 -17.15
CA LYS A 56 12.54 15.30 -16.42
C LYS A 56 12.93 16.66 -15.86
N ILE A 57 13.69 16.63 -14.77
CA ILE A 57 14.38 17.79 -14.23
C ILE A 57 15.60 18.08 -15.12
N SER A 58 15.65 19.26 -15.73
CA SER A 58 16.72 19.65 -16.66
C SER A 58 17.81 20.52 -16.01
N ALA A 59 17.48 21.28 -14.96
CA ALA A 59 18.43 22.03 -14.13
C ALA A 59 17.92 22.24 -12.70
N VAL A 60 18.85 22.36 -11.74
CA VAL A 60 18.61 22.70 -10.33
C VAL A 60 19.77 23.58 -9.88
N GLY A 61 19.52 24.68 -9.19
CA GLY A 61 20.58 25.60 -8.78
C GLY A 61 20.10 26.93 -8.23
N THR A 62 20.92 27.96 -8.39
CA THR A 62 20.53 29.35 -8.08
C THR A 62 19.50 29.88 -9.06
N ASP A 63 18.78 30.93 -8.66
CA ASP A 63 17.80 31.57 -9.55
C ASP A 63 18.45 32.05 -10.85
N GLN A 64 19.63 32.67 -10.75
CA GLN A 64 20.35 33.19 -11.91
C GLN A 64 20.72 32.09 -12.91
N GLU A 65 21.27 30.97 -12.42
CA GLU A 65 21.70 29.87 -13.28
C GLU A 65 20.53 29.22 -13.99
N VAL A 66 19.42 28.97 -13.28
CA VAL A 66 18.27 28.25 -13.83
C VAL A 66 17.45 29.17 -14.75
N LEU A 67 17.20 30.43 -14.38
CA LEU A 67 16.47 31.38 -15.22
C LEU A 67 17.21 31.67 -16.53
N ALA A 68 18.54 31.60 -16.55
CA ALA A 68 19.33 31.73 -17.78
C ALA A 68 19.08 30.62 -18.81
N THR A 69 18.46 29.51 -18.40
CA THR A 69 18.07 28.41 -19.31
C THR A 69 16.72 28.63 -20.00
N ALA A 70 15.95 29.64 -19.57
CA ALA A 70 14.60 29.89 -20.08
C ALA A 70 14.60 30.24 -21.58
N GLY A 71 13.69 29.63 -22.32
CA GLY A 71 13.32 30.00 -23.68
C GLY A 71 12.16 31.00 -23.72
N PRO A 72 11.75 31.44 -24.91
CA PRO A 72 10.63 32.37 -25.08
C PRO A 72 9.29 31.82 -24.56
N ASP A 73 9.09 30.51 -24.65
CA ASP A 73 7.84 29.83 -24.26
C ASP A 73 7.92 29.18 -22.86
N THR A 74 9.04 29.35 -22.14
CA THR A 74 9.20 28.76 -20.81
C THR A 74 8.28 29.45 -19.80
N GLU A 75 7.38 28.67 -19.20
CA GLU A 75 6.56 29.12 -18.07
C GLU A 75 7.46 29.33 -16.85
N LYS A 76 7.32 30.47 -16.17
CA LYS A 76 8.13 30.83 -15.00
C LYS A 76 7.19 31.15 -13.84
N ILE A 77 7.32 30.40 -12.75
CA ILE A 77 6.56 30.62 -11.52
C ILE A 77 7.51 31.11 -10.44
N ASP A 78 7.34 32.38 -10.04
CA ASP A 78 8.02 32.96 -8.89
C ASP A 78 7.38 32.44 -7.60
N LEU A 79 8.05 31.56 -6.88
CA LEU A 79 7.51 30.88 -5.70
C LEU A 79 7.39 31.77 -4.46
N LYS A 80 7.95 32.99 -4.47
CA LYS A 80 7.94 33.94 -3.33
C LYS A 80 8.43 33.31 -2.02
N GLY A 81 9.49 32.52 -2.09
CA GLY A 81 10.13 31.85 -0.96
C GLY A 81 9.46 30.54 -0.52
N ARG A 82 8.38 30.08 -1.20
CA ARG A 82 7.73 28.80 -0.88
C ARG A 82 8.70 27.62 -1.04
N THR A 83 8.43 26.57 -0.27
CA THR A 83 9.27 25.37 -0.26
C THR A 83 8.86 24.42 -1.38
N VAL A 84 9.85 23.83 -2.04
CA VAL A 84 9.67 22.73 -3.00
C VAL A 84 10.32 21.48 -2.44
N THR A 85 9.64 20.35 -2.53
CA THR A 85 10.20 19.03 -2.22
C THR A 85 10.11 18.13 -3.45
N PRO A 86 10.87 17.01 -3.47
CA PRO A 86 10.50 15.90 -4.33
C PRO A 86 9.05 15.50 -4.06
N GLY A 87 8.41 14.95 -5.08
CA GLY A 87 7.11 14.32 -4.94
C GLY A 87 7.16 13.24 -3.86
N LEU A 88 6.08 13.16 -3.06
CA LEU A 88 6.05 12.25 -1.93
C LEU A 88 5.86 10.81 -2.44
N VAL A 89 6.58 9.89 -1.81
CA VAL A 89 6.62 8.46 -2.13
C VAL A 89 6.05 7.67 -0.95
N ASP A 90 4.86 7.14 -1.12
CA ASP A 90 4.18 6.31 -0.13
C ASP A 90 4.48 4.83 -0.38
N THR A 91 5.20 4.19 0.53
CA THR A 91 5.69 2.81 0.34
C THR A 91 4.67 1.74 0.67
N HIS A 92 3.55 2.10 1.31
CA HIS A 92 2.41 1.21 1.47
C HIS A 92 1.13 2.01 1.65
N ARG A 93 0.19 1.82 0.73
CA ARG A 93 -1.18 2.33 0.86
C ARG A 93 -2.18 1.34 0.32
N HIS A 94 -3.33 1.23 0.96
CA HIS A 94 -4.44 0.38 0.52
C HIS A 94 -5.27 1.00 -0.63
N MET A 95 -4.63 1.36 -1.74
CA MET A 95 -5.20 2.16 -2.83
C MET A 95 -6.57 1.66 -3.31
N TYR A 96 -6.66 0.40 -3.75
CA TYR A 96 -7.91 -0.13 -4.32
C TYR A 96 -9.00 -0.30 -3.26
N SER A 97 -8.70 -0.88 -2.09
CA SER A 97 -9.70 -1.15 -1.06
C SER A 97 -10.20 0.14 -0.40
N TYR A 98 -9.31 1.11 -0.19
CA TYR A 98 -9.68 2.44 0.28
C TYR A 98 -10.62 3.12 -0.73
N SER A 99 -10.20 3.19 -1.99
CA SER A 99 -10.98 3.84 -3.05
C SER A 99 -12.39 3.24 -3.15
N GLU A 100 -12.49 1.92 -3.11
CA GLU A 100 -13.77 1.21 -3.17
C GLU A 100 -14.63 1.43 -1.92
N GLY A 101 -14.03 1.58 -0.74
CA GLY A 101 -14.73 1.99 0.47
C GLY A 101 -15.30 3.41 0.38
N ALA A 102 -14.49 4.36 -0.11
CA ALA A 102 -14.82 5.78 -0.17
C ALA A 102 -15.78 6.15 -1.32
N TYR A 103 -15.63 5.49 -2.47
CA TYR A 103 -16.33 5.85 -3.72
C TYR A 103 -17.18 4.74 -4.32
N GLY A 104 -17.14 3.52 -3.76
CA GLY A 104 -17.96 2.40 -4.24
C GLY A 104 -19.46 2.63 -4.05
N GLY A 105 -19.89 3.50 -3.12
CA GLY A 105 -21.31 3.85 -2.95
C GLY A 105 -21.92 4.60 -4.14
N ASN A 106 -21.11 5.02 -5.12
CA ASN A 106 -21.59 5.55 -6.40
C ASN A 106 -22.07 4.47 -7.39
N PHE A 107 -21.87 3.19 -7.07
CA PHE A 107 -22.19 2.07 -7.93
C PHE A 107 -23.10 1.08 -7.20
N THR A 108 -23.86 0.32 -7.97
CA THR A 108 -24.74 -0.73 -7.46
C THR A 108 -23.91 -1.94 -6.99
N PRO A 109 -24.44 -2.74 -6.04
CA PRO A 109 -23.82 -4.01 -5.65
C PRO A 109 -23.59 -4.99 -6.82
N GLU A 110 -24.45 -4.98 -7.84
CA GLU A 110 -24.30 -5.78 -9.06
C GLU A 110 -23.09 -5.32 -9.90
N GLU A 111 -22.94 -4.02 -10.14
CA GLU A 111 -21.79 -3.45 -10.86
C GLU A 111 -20.46 -3.75 -10.16
N LEU A 112 -20.46 -3.77 -8.83
CA LEU A 112 -19.29 -4.08 -8.01
C LEU A 112 -19.12 -5.56 -7.69
N ARG A 113 -20.11 -6.41 -8.02
CA ARG A 113 -20.21 -7.81 -7.58
C ARG A 113 -19.90 -8.00 -6.09
N ARG A 114 -20.40 -7.08 -5.26
CA ARG A 114 -20.14 -7.01 -3.82
C ARG A 114 -21.40 -6.65 -3.08
N PHE A 115 -21.90 -7.58 -2.27
CA PHE A 115 -23.19 -7.45 -1.62
C PHE A 115 -23.01 -7.16 -0.13
N PRO A 116 -23.16 -5.90 0.33
CA PRO A 116 -22.90 -5.54 1.72
C PRO A 116 -23.92 -6.12 2.68
N VAL A 117 -23.44 -6.51 3.87
CA VAL A 117 -24.28 -6.75 5.06
C VAL A 117 -24.16 -5.51 5.96
N ASP A 118 -25.29 -4.95 6.41
CA ASP A 118 -25.34 -3.76 7.27
C ASP A 118 -25.40 -4.15 8.75
N TRP A 119 -24.32 -3.85 9.47
CA TRP A 119 -24.16 -4.26 10.86
C TRP A 119 -24.70 -3.25 11.88
N ARG A 120 -25.18 -2.07 11.45
CA ARG A 120 -25.64 -1.00 12.37
C ARG A 120 -26.80 -1.45 13.27
N ALA A 121 -27.72 -2.21 12.68
CA ALA A 121 -28.92 -2.70 13.37
C ALA A 121 -28.81 -4.16 13.84
N VAL A 122 -27.70 -4.85 13.58
CA VAL A 122 -27.53 -6.26 13.96
C VAL A 122 -27.46 -6.39 15.48
N ARG A 123 -28.27 -7.29 16.04
CA ARG A 123 -28.27 -7.67 17.46
C ARG A 123 -28.18 -9.18 17.66
N THR A 124 -28.55 -9.95 16.65
CA THR A 124 -28.58 -11.42 16.66
C THR A 124 -28.05 -11.97 15.34
N LYS A 125 -27.66 -13.25 15.30
CA LYS A 125 -27.35 -13.93 14.03
C LYS A 125 -28.52 -13.91 13.03
N ASP A 126 -29.77 -13.94 13.51
CA ASP A 126 -30.95 -13.97 12.64
C ASP A 126 -31.12 -12.65 11.88
N ASP A 127 -30.68 -11.52 12.45
CA ASP A 127 -30.66 -10.23 11.73
C ASP A 127 -29.73 -10.29 10.51
N VAL A 128 -28.59 -10.97 10.64
CA VAL A 128 -27.66 -11.20 9.53
C VAL A 128 -28.31 -12.11 8.48
N LEU A 129 -28.89 -13.25 8.90
CA LEU A 129 -29.53 -14.18 7.98
C LEU A 129 -30.71 -13.56 7.22
N ASN A 130 -31.49 -12.70 7.88
CA ASN A 130 -32.58 -11.96 7.25
C ASN A 130 -32.08 -10.98 6.17
N GLN A 131 -30.97 -10.30 6.43
CA GLN A 131 -30.34 -9.43 5.42
C GLN A 131 -29.81 -10.25 4.23
N VAL A 132 -29.14 -11.37 4.49
CA VAL A 132 -28.66 -12.27 3.42
C VAL A 132 -29.84 -12.80 2.60
N ARG A 133 -30.95 -13.20 3.22
CA ARG A 133 -32.17 -13.60 2.50
C ARG A 133 -32.68 -12.47 1.60
N GLY A 134 -32.73 -11.24 2.10
CA GLY A 134 -33.12 -10.08 1.31
C GLY A 134 -32.19 -9.79 0.13
N VAL A 135 -30.88 -10.03 0.28
CA VAL A 135 -29.91 -9.98 -0.83
C VAL A 135 -30.25 -11.04 -1.89
N MET A 136 -30.48 -12.29 -1.48
CA MET A 136 -30.83 -13.38 -2.39
C MET A 136 -32.14 -13.09 -3.16
N GLU A 137 -33.18 -12.63 -2.46
CA GLU A 137 -34.49 -12.30 -3.05
C GLU A 137 -34.43 -11.12 -4.01
N ARG A 138 -33.62 -10.11 -3.69
CA ARG A 138 -33.48 -8.89 -4.50
C ARG A 138 -32.76 -9.16 -5.81
N TYR A 139 -31.64 -9.89 -5.77
CA TYR A 139 -30.74 -10.04 -6.91
C TYR A 139 -31.00 -11.30 -7.73
N LYS A 140 -31.71 -12.31 -7.18
CA LYS A 140 -32.14 -13.52 -7.90
C LYS A 140 -31.01 -14.20 -8.69
N PHE A 141 -29.90 -14.46 -7.99
CA PHE A 141 -28.72 -15.12 -8.54
C PHE A 141 -29.06 -16.46 -9.19
N GLN A 142 -28.30 -16.84 -10.21
CA GLN A 142 -28.47 -18.15 -10.84
C GLN A 142 -27.92 -19.24 -9.91
N PRO A 143 -28.56 -20.41 -9.79
CA PRO A 143 -28.02 -21.52 -9.00
C PRO A 143 -26.58 -21.86 -9.37
N GLY A 144 -25.71 -21.96 -8.37
CA GLY A 144 -24.27 -22.23 -8.55
C GLY A 144 -23.38 -21.00 -8.78
N GLU A 145 -23.97 -19.82 -8.97
CA GLU A 145 -23.20 -18.57 -9.02
C GLU A 145 -22.53 -18.29 -7.66
N TRP A 146 -21.24 -17.94 -7.67
CA TRP A 146 -20.49 -17.53 -6.49
C TRP A 146 -20.87 -16.12 -6.05
N ILE A 147 -21.19 -15.97 -4.76
CA ILE A 147 -21.66 -14.71 -4.19
C ILE A 147 -20.72 -14.26 -3.07
N TYR A 148 -20.17 -13.05 -3.23
CA TYR A 148 -19.35 -12.41 -2.20
C TYR A 148 -20.19 -11.44 -1.36
N LEU A 149 -20.42 -11.83 -0.10
CA LEU A 149 -21.02 -10.99 0.91
C LEU A 149 -19.94 -10.19 1.62
N VAL A 150 -20.08 -8.87 1.64
CA VAL A 150 -19.08 -8.01 2.25
C VAL A 150 -19.55 -7.57 3.63
N ASN A 151 -18.82 -8.04 4.64
CA ASN A 151 -18.90 -7.59 6.01
C ASN A 151 -17.91 -6.43 6.22
N ALA A 152 -18.32 -5.41 6.98
CA ALA A 152 -17.50 -4.25 7.28
C ALA A 152 -17.40 -3.97 8.80
N VAL A 153 -17.56 -5.03 9.61
CA VAL A 153 -17.21 -5.00 11.02
C VAL A 153 -15.70 -4.86 11.15
N SER A 154 -15.26 -3.83 11.88
CA SER A 154 -13.85 -3.59 12.21
C SER A 154 -13.64 -3.81 13.70
N PHE A 155 -12.61 -4.55 14.06
CA PHE A 155 -12.18 -4.73 15.45
C PHE A 155 -10.81 -4.09 15.70
N MET A 156 -10.41 -3.18 14.81
CA MET A 156 -9.16 -2.44 14.91
C MET A 156 -9.41 -1.16 15.70
N SER A 157 -8.47 -0.82 16.58
CA SER A 157 -8.38 0.47 17.29
C SER A 157 -9.57 0.86 18.18
N ASN A 158 -9.70 2.17 18.45
CA ASN A 158 -10.63 2.75 19.43
C ASN A 158 -12.08 2.79 18.93
N ASP A 159 -12.29 2.69 17.61
CA ASP A 159 -13.62 2.60 16.98
C ASP A 159 -14.02 1.14 16.71
N ALA A 160 -13.39 0.20 17.43
CA ALA A 160 -13.68 -1.21 17.30
C ALA A 160 -15.16 -1.50 17.58
N SER A 161 -15.72 -2.37 16.74
CA SER A 161 -17.07 -2.88 16.88
C SER A 161 -17.24 -3.62 18.21
N PRO A 162 -18.43 -3.56 18.82
CA PRO A 162 -18.67 -4.19 20.11
C PRO A 162 -18.36 -5.69 20.09
N LEU A 163 -17.92 -6.21 21.24
CA LEU A 163 -17.69 -7.64 21.46
C LEU A 163 -18.87 -8.51 20.98
N ALA A 164 -20.11 -8.05 21.18
CA ALA A 164 -21.31 -8.76 20.74
C ALA A 164 -21.34 -9.03 19.22
N LEU A 165 -20.85 -8.10 18.38
CA LEU A 165 -20.77 -8.32 16.93
C LEU A 165 -19.68 -9.32 16.58
N ALA A 166 -18.57 -9.34 17.33
CA ALA A 166 -17.54 -10.36 17.18
C ALA A 166 -18.07 -11.75 17.54
N THR A 167 -18.86 -11.87 18.62
CA THR A 167 -19.51 -13.13 19.02
C THR A 167 -20.47 -13.63 17.94
N ILE A 168 -21.30 -12.76 17.37
CA ILE A 168 -22.17 -13.15 16.25
C ILE A 168 -21.35 -13.68 15.07
N LEU A 169 -20.30 -12.94 14.68
CA LEU A 169 -19.50 -13.26 13.52
C LEU A 169 -18.67 -14.54 13.68
N TYR A 170 -18.01 -14.73 14.82
CA TYR A 170 -17.05 -15.81 15.05
C TYR A 170 -17.61 -17.02 15.79
N ASP A 171 -18.62 -16.83 16.65
CA ASP A 171 -19.14 -17.91 17.48
C ASP A 171 -20.48 -18.45 17.02
N GLU A 172 -21.38 -17.58 16.55
CA GLU A 172 -22.78 -17.93 16.25
C GLU A 172 -23.02 -18.26 14.78
N LEU A 173 -22.44 -17.49 13.86
CA LEU A 173 -22.50 -17.76 12.43
C LEU A 173 -21.57 -18.91 12.06
N ASN A 174 -22.03 -19.75 11.14
CA ASN A 174 -21.27 -20.88 10.60
C ASN A 174 -21.91 -21.29 9.25
N GLN A 175 -21.33 -22.27 8.58
CA GLN A 175 -21.76 -22.72 7.27
C GLN A 175 -23.21 -23.19 7.26
N TRP A 176 -23.69 -23.84 8.34
CA TRP A 176 -25.05 -24.34 8.44
C TRP A 176 -26.07 -23.22 8.62
N GLU A 177 -25.70 -22.14 9.31
CA GLU A 177 -26.54 -20.95 9.42
C GLU A 177 -26.68 -20.25 8.07
N LEU A 178 -25.58 -20.05 7.33
CA LEU A 178 -25.63 -19.47 5.98
C LEU A 178 -26.42 -20.35 4.99
N ASP A 179 -26.29 -21.68 5.09
CA ASP A 179 -26.97 -22.62 4.19
C ASP A 179 -28.50 -22.49 4.24
N LYS A 180 -29.07 -22.12 5.40
CA LYS A 180 -30.52 -21.88 5.57
C LYS A 180 -31.08 -20.80 4.64
N VAL A 181 -30.24 -19.87 4.18
CA VAL A 181 -30.63 -18.73 3.35
C VAL A 181 -29.92 -18.68 2.00
N THR A 182 -28.97 -19.59 1.74
CA THR A 182 -28.16 -19.63 0.51
C THR A 182 -27.97 -21.05 -0.07
N PRO A 183 -28.98 -21.94 -0.06
CA PRO A 183 -28.79 -23.38 -0.33
C PRO A 183 -28.29 -23.67 -1.76
N ASP A 184 -28.63 -22.81 -2.72
CA ASP A 184 -28.39 -23.05 -4.14
C ASP A 184 -27.10 -22.41 -4.66
N ASN A 185 -26.41 -21.60 -3.85
CA ASN A 185 -25.27 -20.81 -4.29
C ASN A 185 -24.07 -20.98 -3.37
N PRO A 186 -22.84 -21.18 -3.88
CA PRO A 186 -21.65 -21.06 -3.04
C PRO A 186 -21.48 -19.59 -2.58
N VAL A 187 -21.37 -19.41 -1.26
CA VAL A 187 -21.27 -18.09 -0.63
C VAL A 187 -19.99 -17.99 0.18
N LEU A 188 -19.34 -16.83 0.08
CA LEU A 188 -18.25 -16.41 0.95
C LEU A 188 -18.56 -15.05 1.56
N MET A 189 -18.32 -14.90 2.86
CA MET A 189 -18.48 -13.66 3.61
C MET A 189 -17.14 -13.26 4.24
N SER A 190 -16.72 -12.00 4.14
CA SER A 190 -15.50 -11.54 4.82
C SER A 190 -15.64 -11.60 6.36
N LEU A 191 -14.55 -11.92 7.06
CA LEU A 191 -14.51 -11.97 8.53
C LEU A 191 -14.03 -10.65 9.18
N GLY A 192 -14.22 -9.53 8.49
CA GLY A 192 -13.72 -8.21 8.89
C GLY A 192 -12.31 -7.91 8.37
N ILE A 193 -11.75 -6.77 8.79
CA ILE A 193 -10.47 -6.23 8.31
C ILE A 193 -9.29 -6.94 9.03
N PRO A 194 -8.15 -7.27 8.37
CA PRO A 194 -7.88 -7.08 6.95
C PRO A 194 -8.75 -7.98 6.09
N ASP A 195 -9.36 -7.38 5.06
CA ASP A 195 -9.96 -8.12 3.98
C ASP A 195 -8.92 -9.13 3.46
N PHE A 196 -9.37 -10.34 3.11
CA PHE A 196 -8.56 -11.49 2.62
C PHE A 196 -7.85 -12.35 3.68
N ASN A 197 -7.88 -11.97 4.96
CA ASN A 197 -7.30 -12.79 6.05
C ASN A 197 -8.31 -13.73 6.73
N GLY A 198 -9.56 -13.74 6.30
CA GLY A 198 -10.52 -14.76 6.72
C GLY A 198 -11.86 -14.67 5.98
N PHE A 199 -12.47 -15.83 5.72
CA PHE A 199 -13.81 -15.93 5.14
C PHE A 199 -14.68 -16.91 5.91
N LEU A 200 -15.97 -16.62 6.03
CA LEU A 200 -17.00 -17.58 6.38
C LEU A 200 -17.66 -18.09 5.10
N LEU A 201 -17.60 -19.40 4.89
CA LEU A 201 -18.24 -20.09 3.77
C LEU A 201 -19.55 -20.74 4.19
N ASN A 202 -20.51 -20.80 3.28
CA ASN A 202 -21.64 -21.73 3.42
C ASN A 202 -21.25 -23.16 3.04
N LYS A 203 -22.18 -24.11 3.24
CA LYS A 203 -21.89 -25.53 3.00
C LYS A 203 -21.49 -25.82 1.56
N LYS A 204 -22.21 -25.26 0.59
CA LYS A 204 -21.93 -25.48 -0.84
C LYS A 204 -20.53 -25.01 -1.25
N ALA A 205 -20.09 -23.86 -0.75
CA ALA A 205 -18.73 -23.37 -0.97
C ALA A 205 -17.69 -24.23 -0.25
N MET A 206 -17.96 -24.67 0.98
CA MET A 206 -17.04 -25.50 1.75
C MET A 206 -16.87 -26.91 1.15
N ASP A 207 -17.96 -27.52 0.68
CA ASP A 207 -17.93 -28.79 -0.05
C ASP A 207 -17.09 -28.67 -1.32
N TRP A 208 -17.22 -27.56 -2.07
CA TRP A 208 -16.40 -27.31 -3.25
C TRP A 208 -14.91 -27.20 -2.89
N VAL A 209 -14.56 -26.46 -1.83
CA VAL A 209 -13.17 -26.33 -1.36
C VAL A 209 -12.59 -27.70 -1.00
N MET A 210 -13.34 -28.52 -0.24
CA MET A 210 -12.88 -29.85 0.17
C MET A 210 -12.79 -30.82 -1.02
N ALA A 211 -13.73 -30.77 -1.97
CA ALA A 211 -13.71 -31.63 -3.15
C ALA A 211 -12.55 -31.33 -4.10
N ASN A 212 -12.17 -30.05 -4.27
CA ASN A 212 -11.15 -29.64 -5.23
C ASN A 212 -9.75 -29.47 -4.60
N HIS A 213 -9.69 -29.18 -3.30
CA HIS A 213 -8.45 -28.80 -2.61
C HIS A 213 -8.31 -29.43 -1.20
N GLY A 214 -9.11 -30.46 -0.88
CA GLY A 214 -9.14 -31.10 0.44
C GLY A 214 -7.76 -31.53 0.95
N ASP A 215 -6.93 -32.16 0.11
CA ASP A 215 -5.58 -32.57 0.49
C ASP A 215 -4.71 -31.40 0.97
N PHE A 216 -4.78 -30.26 0.25
CA PHE A 216 -4.06 -29.06 0.65
C PHE A 216 -4.64 -28.47 1.94
N VAL A 217 -5.96 -28.40 2.04
CA VAL A 217 -6.66 -27.79 3.19
C VAL A 217 -6.44 -28.59 4.46
N LEU A 218 -6.51 -29.92 4.41
CA LEU A 218 -6.29 -30.80 5.56
C LEU A 218 -4.83 -30.83 6.00
N LYS A 219 -3.88 -30.66 5.07
CA LYS A 219 -2.44 -30.67 5.37
C LYS A 219 -1.91 -29.30 5.82
N ASN A 220 -2.28 -28.23 5.11
CA ASN A 220 -1.70 -26.90 5.24
C ASN A 220 -2.71 -25.81 5.61
N GLY A 221 -4.00 -26.09 5.39
CA GLY A 221 -5.06 -25.10 5.50
C GLY A 221 -5.48 -24.86 6.94
N ARG A 222 -5.72 -23.59 7.27
CA ARG A 222 -6.34 -23.20 8.53
C ARG A 222 -7.83 -23.03 8.28
N PHE A 223 -8.63 -23.86 8.94
CA PHE A 223 -10.08 -23.80 8.92
C PHE A 223 -10.62 -24.14 10.31
N TRP A 224 -11.79 -23.62 10.66
CA TRP A 224 -12.37 -23.87 11.98
C TRP A 224 -13.28 -25.09 11.95
N VAL A 225 -13.40 -25.72 13.12
CA VAL A 225 -14.17 -26.94 13.35
C VAL A 225 -15.11 -26.77 14.52
N ASP A 226 -16.23 -27.49 14.46
CA ASP A 226 -17.15 -27.63 15.58
C ASP A 226 -16.63 -28.61 16.65
N ALA A 227 -17.43 -28.82 17.70
CA ALA A 227 -17.10 -29.76 18.78
C ALA A 227 -16.95 -31.22 18.31
N ALA A 228 -17.47 -31.58 17.14
CA ALA A 228 -17.33 -32.90 16.53
C ALA A 228 -16.15 -32.98 15.53
N GLY A 229 -15.37 -31.90 15.38
CA GLY A 229 -14.24 -31.83 14.46
C GLY A 229 -14.65 -31.62 12.99
N ARG A 230 -15.91 -31.30 12.71
CA ARG A 230 -16.38 -31.00 11.35
C ARG A 230 -16.05 -29.56 11.01
N PRO A 231 -15.58 -29.24 9.80
CA PRO A 231 -15.39 -27.86 9.39
C PRO A 231 -16.66 -27.05 9.64
N ASP A 232 -16.56 -25.82 10.15
CA ASP A 232 -17.73 -24.98 10.45
C ASP A 232 -17.94 -23.86 9.41
N GLY A 233 -17.07 -23.77 8.40
CA GLY A 233 -17.13 -22.78 7.33
C GLY A 233 -16.12 -21.64 7.45
N HIS A 234 -15.50 -21.40 8.61
CA HIS A 234 -14.46 -20.37 8.71
C HIS A 234 -13.14 -20.87 8.10
N LEU A 235 -12.57 -20.04 7.23
CA LEU A 235 -11.28 -20.24 6.58
C LEU A 235 -10.32 -19.11 6.94
N GLU A 236 -9.10 -19.46 7.28
CA GLU A 236 -7.96 -18.55 7.46
C GLU A 236 -6.85 -18.86 6.42
N PRO A 237 -5.91 -17.93 6.16
CA PRO A 237 -4.76 -18.19 5.31
C PRO A 237 -3.95 -19.41 5.79
N PRO A 238 -3.43 -20.24 4.88
CA PRO A 238 -3.47 -20.06 3.42
C PRO A 238 -4.76 -20.55 2.77
N ALA A 239 -5.65 -21.27 3.47
CA ALA A 239 -6.84 -21.87 2.87
C ALA A 239 -7.82 -20.83 2.32
N SER A 240 -7.95 -19.67 2.99
CA SER A 240 -8.75 -18.54 2.49
C SER A 240 -8.34 -18.06 1.09
N ARG A 241 -7.10 -18.32 0.66
CA ARG A 241 -6.59 -17.93 -0.66
C ARG A 241 -7.22 -18.70 -1.81
N ILE A 242 -7.76 -19.90 -1.54
CA ILE A 242 -8.42 -20.73 -2.55
C ILE A 242 -9.67 -20.03 -3.11
N VAL A 243 -10.43 -19.36 -2.24
CA VAL A 243 -11.69 -18.71 -2.60
C VAL A 243 -11.56 -17.21 -2.86
N LEU A 244 -10.38 -16.64 -2.58
CA LEU A 244 -10.05 -15.25 -2.80
C LEU A 244 -10.36 -14.77 -4.24
N PRO A 245 -10.09 -15.56 -5.32
CA PRO A 245 -10.48 -15.21 -6.68
C PRO A 245 -11.97 -14.93 -6.92
N TYR A 246 -12.86 -15.40 -6.06
CA TYR A 246 -14.29 -15.14 -6.18
C TYR A 246 -14.72 -13.81 -5.53
N THR A 247 -13.78 -13.04 -4.97
CA THR A 247 -14.03 -11.71 -4.39
C THR A 247 -13.76 -10.54 -5.35
N TYR A 248 -13.13 -10.84 -6.48
CA TYR A 248 -12.75 -9.88 -7.51
C TYR A 248 -13.00 -10.48 -8.90
N ASP A 249 -13.74 -9.74 -9.73
CA ASP A 249 -13.92 -9.98 -11.16
C ASP A 249 -14.79 -8.82 -11.68
N ARG A 250 -14.23 -7.62 -11.54
CA ARG A 250 -14.95 -6.36 -11.77
C ARG A 250 -14.37 -5.66 -12.97
N LYS A 251 -15.24 -4.96 -13.67
CA LYS A 251 -14.92 -4.30 -14.94
C LYS A 251 -13.92 -3.15 -14.70
N PRO A 252 -12.80 -3.09 -15.44
CA PRO A 252 -11.85 -1.98 -15.39
C PRO A 252 -12.49 -0.60 -15.56
N GLU A 253 -13.58 -0.49 -16.33
CA GLU A 253 -14.31 0.76 -16.57
C GLU A 253 -15.05 1.27 -15.34
N ILE A 254 -15.48 0.37 -14.45
CA ILE A 254 -16.11 0.70 -13.17
C ILE A 254 -15.02 1.08 -12.16
N LEU A 255 -14.03 0.22 -11.99
CA LEU A 255 -12.92 0.45 -11.05
C LEU A 255 -12.12 1.70 -11.41
N GLY A 256 -11.90 1.96 -12.70
CA GLY A 256 -11.16 3.12 -13.17
C GLY A 256 -11.84 4.45 -12.83
N GLN A 257 -13.18 4.49 -12.73
CA GLN A 257 -13.89 5.68 -12.25
C GLN A 257 -13.66 5.91 -10.76
N ILE A 258 -13.62 4.84 -9.97
CA ILE A 258 -13.34 4.88 -8.53
C ILE A 258 -11.89 5.32 -8.28
N TYR A 259 -10.92 4.71 -8.96
CA TYR A 259 -9.49 4.99 -8.73
C TYR A 259 -9.06 6.38 -9.23
N GLN A 260 -9.75 6.97 -10.22
CA GLN A 260 -9.54 8.37 -10.59
C GLN A 260 -9.88 9.34 -9.46
N LYS A 261 -10.87 9.02 -8.62
CA LYS A 261 -11.24 9.86 -7.47
C LYS A 261 -10.19 9.79 -6.35
N ASP A 262 -9.67 8.60 -6.09
CA ASP A 262 -8.54 8.42 -5.17
C ASP A 262 -7.27 9.10 -5.67
N MET A 263 -6.95 8.97 -6.95
CA MET A 263 -5.84 9.70 -7.60
C MET A 263 -5.97 11.22 -7.50
N ALA A 264 -7.20 11.74 -7.60
CA ALA A 264 -7.49 13.14 -7.38
C ALA A 264 -7.16 13.56 -5.95
N GLU A 265 -7.63 12.82 -4.94
CA GLU A 265 -7.29 13.07 -3.54
C GLU A 265 -5.78 12.96 -3.27
N ALA A 266 -5.14 11.89 -3.72
CA ALA A 266 -3.71 11.67 -3.56
C ALA A 266 -2.87 12.83 -4.12
N SER A 267 -3.27 13.39 -5.27
CA SER A 267 -2.60 14.56 -5.86
C SER A 267 -2.71 15.82 -4.99
N THR A 268 -3.84 16.01 -4.28
CA THR A 268 -4.01 17.11 -3.31
C THR A 268 -3.16 16.94 -2.05
N MET A 269 -2.68 15.71 -1.81
CA MET A 269 -1.79 15.38 -0.68
C MET A 269 -0.31 15.38 -1.07
N GLY A 270 0.01 15.63 -2.34
CA GLY A 270 1.39 15.71 -2.84
C GLY A 270 1.99 14.34 -3.13
N LEU A 271 1.17 13.29 -3.15
CA LEU A 271 1.61 11.95 -3.51
C LEU A 271 1.84 11.87 -5.02
N THR A 272 3.04 11.42 -5.39
CA THR A 272 3.44 11.23 -6.79
C THR A 272 3.91 9.82 -7.08
N SER A 273 4.10 9.00 -6.04
CA SER A 273 4.41 7.58 -6.14
C SER A 273 3.77 6.84 -4.98
N VAL A 274 3.08 5.73 -5.26
CA VAL A 274 2.39 4.91 -4.26
C VAL A 274 2.67 3.44 -4.53
N SER A 275 3.04 2.68 -3.50
CA SER A 275 3.21 1.23 -3.58
C SER A 275 2.08 0.52 -2.87
N SER A 276 1.59 -0.55 -3.47
CA SER A 276 0.49 -1.32 -2.90
C SER A 276 0.52 -2.77 -3.33
N ARG A 277 -0.17 -3.61 -2.58
CA ARG A 277 -0.61 -4.92 -3.06
C ARG A 277 -1.84 -4.74 -3.95
N MET A 278 -1.89 -5.39 -5.11
CA MET A 278 -3.00 -5.23 -6.06
C MET A 278 -3.56 -6.57 -6.52
N PRO A 279 -4.90 -6.74 -6.49
CA PRO A 279 -5.54 -7.81 -7.24
C PRO A 279 -5.51 -7.52 -8.75
N LYS A 280 -5.67 -8.56 -9.57
CA LYS A 280 -5.56 -8.46 -11.03
C LYS A 280 -6.55 -7.50 -11.67
N ASP A 281 -7.79 -7.42 -11.17
CA ASP A 281 -8.82 -6.52 -11.69
C ASP A 281 -8.46 -5.05 -11.44
N ALA A 282 -7.94 -4.73 -10.26
CA ALA A 282 -7.47 -3.39 -9.92
C ALA A 282 -6.28 -2.98 -10.79
N LEU A 283 -5.30 -3.89 -10.98
CA LEU A 283 -4.16 -3.65 -11.87
C LEU A 283 -4.60 -3.42 -13.32
N ALA A 284 -5.62 -4.15 -13.80
CA ALA A 284 -6.18 -3.92 -15.13
C ALA A 284 -6.81 -2.53 -15.27
N ALA A 285 -7.51 -2.04 -14.24
CA ALA A 285 -8.07 -0.69 -14.23
C ALA A 285 -6.98 0.39 -14.25
N TYR A 286 -5.90 0.25 -13.48
CA TYR A 286 -4.78 1.20 -13.52
C TYR A 286 -4.05 1.19 -14.86
N ARG A 287 -3.84 0.02 -15.48
CA ARG A 287 -3.27 -0.08 -16.84
C ARG A 287 -4.17 0.56 -17.90
N MET A 288 -5.48 0.42 -17.76
CA MET A 288 -6.45 1.13 -18.61
C MET A 288 -6.30 2.65 -18.44
N LEU A 289 -6.23 3.14 -17.19
CA LEU A 289 -6.05 4.57 -16.91
C LEU A 289 -4.70 5.10 -17.43
N GLU A 290 -3.64 4.31 -17.33
CA GLU A 290 -2.34 4.62 -17.93
C GLU A 290 -2.44 4.80 -19.44
N SER A 291 -3.10 3.86 -20.15
CA SER A 291 -3.29 3.93 -21.61
C SER A 291 -4.09 5.16 -22.05
N GLN A 292 -4.91 5.71 -21.15
CA GLN A 292 -5.70 6.91 -21.36
C GLN A 292 -4.96 8.19 -20.93
N GLY A 293 -3.74 8.09 -20.39
CA GLY A 293 -2.97 9.22 -19.89
C GLY A 293 -3.54 9.84 -18.61
N LYS A 294 -4.29 9.09 -17.80
CA LYS A 294 -5.06 9.59 -16.65
C LYS A 294 -4.44 9.33 -15.28
N LEU A 295 -3.24 8.75 -15.21
CA LEU A 295 -2.54 8.58 -13.94
C LEU A 295 -2.02 9.92 -13.41
N THR A 296 -2.09 10.10 -12.08
CA THR A 296 -1.52 11.27 -11.37
C THR A 296 -0.38 10.91 -10.41
N TYR A 297 -0.03 9.63 -10.31
CA TYR A 297 1.12 9.12 -9.57
C TYR A 297 1.70 7.86 -10.24
N ARG A 298 2.93 7.50 -9.85
CA ARG A 298 3.56 6.21 -10.16
C ARG A 298 3.06 5.13 -9.23
N ILE A 299 3.03 3.89 -9.72
CA ILE A 299 2.50 2.73 -9.03
C ILE A 299 3.58 1.65 -8.99
N GLY A 300 4.07 1.39 -7.78
CA GLY A 300 4.73 0.13 -7.46
C GLY A 300 3.69 -0.88 -7.03
N TYR A 301 3.72 -2.11 -7.54
CA TYR A 301 2.75 -3.12 -7.08
C TYR A 301 3.34 -4.49 -6.76
N GLY A 302 2.71 -5.14 -5.79
CA GLY A 302 2.82 -6.58 -5.59
C GLY A 302 1.52 -7.31 -5.91
N VAL A 303 1.62 -8.39 -6.69
CA VAL A 303 0.46 -9.20 -7.09
C VAL A 303 0.01 -10.07 -5.91
N ILE A 304 -1.25 -9.93 -5.50
CA ILE A 304 -1.80 -10.64 -4.33
C ILE A 304 -1.91 -12.15 -4.59
N GLU A 305 -2.23 -12.53 -5.82
CA GLU A 305 -2.52 -13.91 -6.23
C GLU A 305 -1.27 -14.79 -6.39
N ALA A 306 -0.08 -14.23 -6.26
CA ALA A 306 1.16 -15.01 -6.28
C ALA A 306 1.28 -15.95 -5.06
N PHE A 307 0.75 -15.53 -3.91
CA PHE A 307 0.65 -16.35 -2.72
C PHE A 307 -0.68 -17.09 -2.65
N GLY A 308 -0.63 -18.37 -2.30
CA GLY A 308 -1.82 -19.24 -2.16
C GLY A 308 -2.05 -20.24 -3.29
N ASN A 309 -1.06 -20.46 -4.16
CA ASN A 309 -1.10 -21.60 -5.09
C ASN A 309 -0.93 -22.91 -4.30
N VAL A 310 -1.97 -23.75 -4.30
CA VAL A 310 -2.01 -25.02 -3.53
C VAL A 310 -0.87 -25.98 -3.90
N ASP A 311 -0.30 -25.83 -5.09
CA ASP A 311 0.84 -26.59 -5.57
C ASP A 311 2.05 -25.67 -5.77
N LEU A 312 2.99 -25.74 -4.82
CA LEU A 312 4.24 -24.95 -4.87
C LEU A 312 5.06 -25.23 -6.14
N SER A 313 4.98 -26.42 -6.73
CA SER A 313 5.71 -26.71 -7.97
C SER A 313 5.18 -25.90 -9.16
N LYS A 314 3.94 -25.40 -9.07
CA LYS A 314 3.25 -24.57 -10.07
C LYS A 314 3.22 -23.09 -9.72
N SER A 315 3.89 -22.68 -8.65
CA SER A 315 3.89 -21.29 -8.15
C SER A 315 4.58 -20.27 -9.07
N ASN A 316 5.29 -20.72 -10.12
CA ASN A 316 5.97 -19.87 -11.10
C ASN A 316 6.91 -18.82 -10.49
N LEU A 317 7.50 -19.08 -9.32
CA LEU A 317 8.30 -18.12 -8.54
C LEU A 317 9.45 -17.52 -9.36
N LYS A 318 10.15 -18.30 -10.19
CA LYS A 318 11.21 -17.76 -11.08
C LYS A 318 10.67 -16.76 -12.11
N SER A 319 9.47 -17.01 -12.65
CA SER A 319 8.82 -16.08 -13.58
C SER A 319 8.42 -14.79 -12.87
N ILE A 320 7.86 -14.91 -11.65
CA ILE A 320 7.54 -13.76 -10.79
C ILE A 320 8.81 -12.96 -10.48
N ALA A 321 9.89 -13.62 -10.04
CA ALA A 321 11.17 -12.99 -9.76
C ALA A 321 11.70 -12.21 -10.96
N SER A 322 11.59 -12.76 -12.17
CA SER A 322 12.03 -12.08 -13.38
C SER A 322 11.26 -10.79 -13.67
N GLN A 323 10.00 -10.68 -13.25
CA GLN A 323 9.14 -9.52 -13.49
C GLN A 323 9.37 -8.38 -12.49
N VAL A 324 10.02 -8.63 -11.36
CA VAL A 324 10.34 -7.59 -10.37
C VAL A 324 11.21 -6.51 -10.99
N GLY A 325 10.80 -5.25 -10.84
CA GLY A 325 11.42 -4.07 -11.46
C GLY A 325 10.98 -3.81 -12.90
N GLN A 326 10.23 -4.72 -13.53
CA GLN A 326 9.71 -4.57 -14.89
C GLN A 326 8.33 -3.93 -14.91
N GLY A 327 8.06 -3.19 -15.99
CA GLY A 327 6.83 -2.45 -16.21
C GLY A 327 7.06 -1.23 -17.10
N THR A 328 6.16 -0.26 -17.03
CA THR A 328 6.31 1.05 -17.67
C THR A 328 7.05 2.01 -16.74
N GLU A 329 7.24 3.27 -17.16
CA GLU A 329 7.76 4.32 -16.28
C GLU A 329 6.80 4.69 -15.14
N LYS A 330 5.52 4.32 -15.24
CA LYS A 330 4.46 4.69 -14.28
C LYS A 330 3.88 3.51 -13.52
N ILE A 331 3.93 2.29 -14.04
CA ILE A 331 3.42 1.09 -13.38
C ILE A 331 4.44 -0.04 -13.52
N TRP A 332 5.00 -0.53 -12.41
CA TRP A 332 5.91 -1.68 -12.41
C TRP A 332 5.76 -2.55 -11.17
N MET A 333 6.16 -3.81 -11.31
CA MET A 333 6.13 -4.75 -10.19
C MET A 333 7.27 -4.44 -9.23
N THR A 334 6.97 -4.15 -7.97
CA THR A 334 8.00 -3.94 -6.93
C THR A 334 8.35 -5.24 -6.25
N GLY A 335 7.41 -6.16 -6.06
CA GLY A 335 7.69 -7.44 -5.42
C GLY A 335 6.45 -8.31 -5.35
N THR A 336 6.47 -9.32 -4.49
CA THR A 336 5.27 -10.01 -4.02
C THR A 336 5.60 -10.74 -2.73
N GLY A 337 4.60 -11.04 -1.91
CA GLY A 337 4.79 -11.80 -0.69
C GLY A 337 3.47 -12.39 -0.22
N PRO A 338 3.48 -13.14 0.89
CA PRO A 338 2.25 -13.42 1.59
C PRO A 338 1.65 -12.08 1.98
N THR A 339 0.40 -11.84 1.62
CA THR A 339 -0.26 -10.55 1.90
C THR A 339 -0.16 -10.13 3.35
N ALA A 340 -0.21 -11.10 4.28
CA ALA A 340 0.04 -10.85 5.69
C ALA A 340 0.65 -12.08 6.36
N ILE A 341 1.78 -11.88 7.03
CA ILE A 341 2.48 -12.89 7.83
C ILE A 341 1.81 -13.06 9.21
N ASP A 342 1.16 -12.00 9.68
CA ASP A 342 0.32 -11.96 10.86
C ASP A 342 -0.87 -11.02 10.70
N GLY A 343 -1.53 -10.61 11.78
CA GLY A 343 -2.64 -9.66 11.74
C GLY A 343 -2.29 -8.29 12.34
N ALA A 344 -3.31 -7.45 12.51
CA ALA A 344 -3.20 -6.11 13.11
C ALA A 344 -3.80 -6.06 14.53
N SER A 345 -3.34 -5.11 15.35
CA SER A 345 -3.74 -4.94 16.75
C SER A 345 -3.62 -6.25 17.55
N SER A 346 -4.68 -6.77 18.18
CA SER A 346 -4.64 -8.03 18.94
C SER A 346 -4.27 -9.26 18.12
N ARG A 347 -4.29 -9.15 16.79
CA ARG A 347 -3.87 -10.19 15.86
C ARG A 347 -2.41 -10.08 15.44
N GLN A 348 -1.68 -9.07 15.89
CA GLN A 348 -0.22 -9.01 15.73
C GLN A 348 0.40 -10.19 16.48
N CYS A 349 1.23 -10.97 15.77
CA CYS A 349 1.86 -12.15 16.35
C CYS A 349 2.97 -11.71 17.32
N THR A 350 2.79 -12.00 18.61
CA THR A 350 3.65 -11.42 19.65
C THR A 350 4.08 -12.42 20.73
N ASP A 351 5.33 -12.26 21.20
CA ASP A 351 5.83 -12.94 22.39
C ASP A 351 5.50 -12.17 23.68
N GLN A 352 4.94 -10.97 23.58
CA GLN A 352 4.56 -10.17 24.73
C GLN A 352 3.33 -10.78 25.42
N LYS A 353 3.40 -10.88 26.75
CA LYS A 353 2.27 -11.35 27.55
C LYS A 353 1.27 -10.21 27.74
N ARG A 354 0.07 -10.40 27.23
CA ARG A 354 -1.04 -9.47 27.41
C ARG A 354 -1.58 -9.56 28.85
N SER A 355 -1.50 -8.46 29.60
CA SER A 355 -2.04 -8.33 30.97
C SER A 355 -3.32 -7.50 31.05
N GLY A 356 -3.67 -6.78 29.99
CA GLY A 356 -4.90 -5.97 29.90
C GLY A 356 -5.53 -6.01 28.50
N THR A 357 -6.65 -5.32 28.32
CA THR A 357 -7.38 -5.33 27.04
C THR A 357 -6.67 -4.48 25.98
N TYR A 358 -6.41 -5.07 24.81
CA TYR A 358 -5.96 -4.35 23.62
C TYR A 358 -7.12 -4.05 22.65
N THR A 359 -7.92 -5.06 22.31
CA THR A 359 -9.16 -4.90 21.51
C THR A 359 -10.26 -5.86 21.97
N PRO A 360 -11.52 -5.71 21.51
CA PRO A 360 -12.60 -6.65 21.86
C PRO A 360 -12.32 -8.10 21.46
N ILE A 361 -11.45 -8.35 20.47
CA ILE A 361 -11.20 -9.71 19.95
C ILE A 361 -10.00 -10.41 20.61
N ASP A 362 -9.48 -9.89 21.72
CA ASP A 362 -8.33 -10.45 22.43
C ASP A 362 -8.48 -11.94 22.75
N GLY A 363 -9.68 -12.37 23.14
CA GLY A 363 -9.96 -13.76 23.54
C GLY A 363 -9.83 -14.77 22.40
N TRP A 364 -10.09 -14.36 21.15
CA TRP A 364 -9.88 -15.20 19.97
C TRP A 364 -8.42 -15.24 19.55
N PHE A 365 -7.64 -14.20 19.85
CA PHE A 365 -6.23 -14.05 19.42
C PHE A 365 -5.32 -13.64 20.59
N PRO A 366 -5.06 -14.53 21.56
CA PRO A 366 -4.26 -14.21 22.74
C PRO A 366 -2.79 -13.94 22.42
N SER A 367 -2.24 -14.63 21.40
CA SER A 367 -0.87 -14.45 20.91
C SER A 367 -0.81 -13.85 19.50
N GLY A 368 -1.96 -13.45 18.96
CA GLY A 368 -2.10 -12.98 17.59
C GLY A 368 -2.31 -14.08 16.54
N GLN A 369 -2.25 -13.69 15.26
CA GLN A 369 -2.30 -14.57 14.10
C GLN A 369 -0.87 -14.93 13.67
N CYS A 370 -0.30 -16.00 14.21
CA CYS A 370 1.09 -16.36 13.93
C CYS A 370 1.21 -17.32 12.74
N HIS A 371 0.98 -16.85 11.51
CA HIS A 371 0.83 -17.75 10.36
C HIS A 371 2.08 -18.59 10.04
N THR A 372 3.27 -18.10 10.40
CA THR A 372 4.57 -18.80 10.21
C THR A 372 4.88 -19.84 11.29
N ASP A 373 4.09 -19.91 12.35
CA ASP A 373 4.23 -20.90 13.41
C ASP A 373 3.41 -22.16 13.08
N ILE A 374 4.03 -23.33 13.19
CA ILE A 374 3.35 -24.61 12.95
C ILE A 374 2.38 -24.97 14.08
N GLU A 375 2.69 -24.51 15.29
CA GLU A 375 1.89 -24.70 16.50
C GLU A 375 0.70 -23.74 16.58
N TYR A 376 0.68 -22.66 15.79
CA TYR A 376 -0.44 -21.73 15.78
C TYR A 376 -1.70 -22.48 15.31
N ARG A 377 -2.78 -22.40 16.09
CA ARG A 377 -4.05 -23.11 15.83
C ARG A 377 -5.20 -22.15 15.51
N GLY A 378 -4.93 -21.14 14.69
CA GLY A 378 -5.93 -20.13 14.30
C GLY A 378 -6.49 -19.39 15.51
N ALA A 379 -7.69 -18.83 15.38
CA ALA A 379 -8.42 -18.32 16.54
C ALA A 379 -8.63 -19.44 17.59
N VAL A 380 -8.54 -19.08 18.87
CA VAL A 380 -8.53 -20.01 20.02
C VAL A 380 -9.61 -21.08 19.93
N ARG A 381 -9.21 -22.35 20.14
CA ARG A 381 -10.05 -23.56 20.33
C ARG A 381 -10.94 -23.98 19.16
N ARG A 382 -10.90 -23.30 18.02
CA ARG A 382 -11.73 -23.67 16.88
C ARG A 382 -10.96 -24.09 15.63
N ALA A 383 -9.70 -23.71 15.43
CA ALA A 383 -9.01 -24.14 14.20
C ALA A 383 -8.45 -25.57 14.26
N ALA A 384 -8.56 -26.28 13.13
CA ALA A 384 -7.93 -27.57 12.92
C ALA A 384 -6.39 -27.46 12.97
N PRO A 385 -5.68 -28.50 13.46
CA PRO A 385 -4.23 -28.53 13.41
C PRO A 385 -3.74 -28.63 11.96
N ILE A 386 -2.67 -27.91 11.64
CA ILE A 386 -1.94 -28.08 10.37
C ILE A 386 -0.84 -29.14 10.53
N GLN A 387 -0.54 -29.86 9.45
CA GLN A 387 0.53 -30.86 9.40
C GLN A 387 1.80 -30.31 8.75
N ALA A 388 1.68 -29.25 7.96
CA ALA A 388 2.78 -28.54 7.33
C ALA A 388 2.48 -27.03 7.29
N ASN A 389 3.53 -26.21 7.28
CA ASN A 389 3.40 -24.76 7.25
C ASN A 389 3.71 -24.20 5.86
N TYR A 390 2.67 -24.02 5.06
CA TYR A 390 2.79 -23.47 3.71
C TYR A 390 3.39 -22.05 3.67
N PHE A 391 3.20 -21.22 4.71
CA PHE A 391 3.87 -19.92 4.76
C PHE A 391 5.39 -20.11 4.79
N ALA A 392 5.89 -20.93 5.71
CA ALA A 392 7.31 -21.23 5.81
C ALA A 392 7.87 -21.83 4.51
N ASP A 393 7.15 -22.81 3.93
CA ASP A 393 7.55 -23.47 2.69
C ASP A 393 7.60 -22.49 1.50
N TRP A 394 6.58 -21.64 1.35
CA TRP A 394 6.52 -20.65 0.27
C TRP A 394 7.57 -19.55 0.44
N ILE A 395 7.86 -19.10 1.66
CA ILE A 395 8.91 -18.11 1.95
C ILE A 395 10.29 -18.68 1.58
N MET A 396 10.59 -19.91 2.00
CA MET A 396 11.86 -20.57 1.66
C MET A 396 11.99 -20.83 0.15
N ALA A 397 10.92 -21.25 -0.52
CA ALA A 397 10.91 -21.41 -1.97
C ALA A 397 11.11 -20.08 -2.70
N SER A 398 10.48 -19.00 -2.21
CA SER A 398 10.59 -17.65 -2.78
C SER A 398 12.02 -17.12 -2.73
N GLY A 399 12.68 -17.24 -1.57
CA GLY A 399 14.07 -16.81 -1.46
C GLY A 399 15.03 -17.66 -2.30
N ARG A 400 14.82 -18.99 -2.37
CA ARG A 400 15.57 -19.88 -3.27
C ARG A 400 15.46 -19.43 -4.73
N ASP A 401 14.26 -19.06 -5.15
CA ASP A 401 13.95 -18.73 -6.55
C ASP A 401 14.08 -17.21 -6.85
N GLY A 402 14.60 -16.42 -5.90
CA GLY A 402 14.95 -15.01 -6.08
C GLY A 402 13.78 -14.03 -6.07
N VAL A 403 12.62 -14.41 -5.53
CA VAL A 403 11.45 -13.52 -5.44
C VAL A 403 11.71 -12.45 -4.39
N ARG A 404 11.56 -11.18 -4.78
CA ARG A 404 11.62 -10.04 -3.85
C ARG A 404 10.31 -9.88 -3.10
N PHE A 405 10.39 -9.77 -1.77
CA PHE A 405 9.26 -9.36 -0.95
C PHE A 405 9.15 -7.83 -0.84
N ALA A 406 7.94 -7.35 -1.03
CA ALA A 406 7.49 -5.99 -0.78
C ALA A 406 5.97 -6.05 -0.54
N ASN A 407 5.39 -5.02 0.07
CA ASN A 407 3.97 -4.99 0.39
C ASN A 407 3.51 -6.17 1.28
N THR A 408 4.40 -6.63 2.17
CA THR A 408 4.23 -7.82 3.04
C THR A 408 3.98 -7.38 4.48
N HIS A 409 2.72 -7.44 4.92
CA HIS A 409 2.32 -7.10 6.29
C HIS A 409 3.08 -7.99 7.29
N THR A 410 3.88 -7.36 8.16
CA THR A 410 4.63 -8.02 9.24
C THR A 410 4.67 -7.12 10.48
N ALA A 411 3.64 -7.21 11.32
CA ALA A 411 3.40 -6.20 12.32
C ALA A 411 3.91 -6.56 13.72
N GLY A 412 3.74 -7.80 14.18
CA GLY A 412 4.13 -8.23 15.52
C GLY A 412 5.62 -8.54 15.68
N ASP A 413 6.13 -8.46 16.91
CA ASP A 413 7.56 -8.64 17.21
C ASP A 413 8.04 -10.06 16.89
N ARG A 414 7.21 -11.07 17.18
CA ARG A 414 7.50 -12.46 16.84
C ARG A 414 7.45 -12.71 15.33
N ALA A 415 6.48 -12.12 14.62
CA ALA A 415 6.41 -12.22 13.16
C ALA A 415 7.66 -11.61 12.49
N ASN A 416 8.11 -10.45 12.98
CA ASN A 416 9.35 -9.83 12.56
C ASN A 416 10.55 -10.77 12.81
N ALA A 417 10.72 -11.29 14.03
CA ALA A 417 11.79 -12.21 14.37
C ALA A 417 11.80 -13.49 13.48
N ASN A 418 10.62 -14.04 13.16
CA ASN A 418 10.47 -15.18 12.27
C ASN A 418 10.92 -14.84 10.84
N MET A 419 10.50 -13.70 10.29
CA MET A 419 10.92 -13.25 8.95
C MET A 419 12.43 -13.07 8.86
N ILE A 420 13.06 -12.44 9.86
CA ILE A 420 14.52 -12.30 9.90
C ILE A 420 15.21 -13.66 9.98
N THR A 421 14.65 -14.61 10.73
CA THR A 421 15.17 -15.99 10.80
C THR A 421 15.08 -16.71 9.45
N PHE A 422 13.99 -16.53 8.69
CA PHE A 422 13.90 -17.05 7.32
C PHE A 422 14.95 -16.42 6.41
N MET A 423 15.15 -15.10 6.50
CA MET A 423 16.16 -14.42 5.70
C MET A 423 17.58 -14.90 6.02
N GLU A 424 17.93 -15.06 7.30
CA GLU A 424 19.22 -15.61 7.72
C GLU A 424 19.46 -17.02 7.16
N LYS A 425 18.44 -17.89 7.22
CA LYS A 425 18.51 -19.25 6.65
C LYS A 425 18.68 -19.22 5.14
N LEU A 426 17.90 -18.40 4.44
CA LEU A 426 17.98 -18.23 2.99
C LEU A 426 19.37 -17.74 2.57
N GLN A 427 19.91 -16.71 3.22
CA GLN A 427 21.23 -16.19 2.90
C GLN A 427 22.35 -17.18 3.20
N ALA A 428 22.21 -17.98 4.26
CA ALA A 428 23.16 -19.04 4.58
C ALA A 428 23.15 -20.18 3.55
N GLN A 429 21.97 -20.53 3.01
CA GLN A 429 21.81 -21.66 2.10
C GLN A 429 22.00 -21.29 0.61
N TYR A 430 21.57 -20.09 0.21
CA TYR A 430 21.49 -19.66 -1.19
C TYR A 430 22.28 -18.36 -1.49
N GLY A 431 22.98 -17.81 -0.49
CA GLY A 431 23.79 -16.60 -0.62
C GLY A 431 23.01 -15.31 -0.35
N LYS A 432 23.74 -14.21 -0.08
CA LYS A 432 23.15 -12.92 0.36
C LYS A 432 22.05 -12.37 -0.56
N ASP A 433 22.15 -12.64 -1.86
CA ASP A 433 21.20 -12.12 -2.84
C ASP A 433 19.83 -12.82 -2.80
N SER A 434 19.69 -13.96 -2.10
CA SER A 434 18.42 -14.68 -1.98
C SER A 434 17.30 -13.86 -1.33
N THR A 435 17.67 -12.82 -0.57
CA THR A 435 16.72 -11.88 0.04
C THR A 435 17.04 -10.42 -0.28
N LYS A 436 17.69 -10.19 -1.43
CA LYS A 436 18.08 -8.84 -1.85
C LYS A 436 16.87 -7.93 -1.94
N ASN A 437 16.98 -6.76 -1.34
CA ASN A 437 15.95 -5.72 -1.33
C ASN A 437 14.60 -6.15 -0.74
N TRP A 438 14.53 -7.25 0.01
CA TRP A 438 13.29 -7.61 0.71
C TRP A 438 12.86 -6.48 1.64
N ALA A 439 11.55 -6.25 1.66
CA ALA A 439 10.93 -5.24 2.49
C ALA A 439 9.70 -5.81 3.24
N LEU A 440 9.53 -5.34 4.48
CA LEU A 440 8.44 -5.70 5.38
C LEU A 440 7.71 -4.42 5.82
N ASP A 441 6.41 -4.50 6.03
CA ASP A 441 5.57 -3.33 6.32
C ASP A 441 5.06 -3.29 7.76
N HIS A 442 4.56 -2.12 8.16
CA HIS A 442 3.95 -1.70 9.43
C HIS A 442 4.87 -1.36 10.60
N CYS A 443 5.88 -2.18 10.93
CA CYS A 443 6.71 -1.98 12.14
C CYS A 443 5.89 -1.83 13.45
N GLY A 444 4.72 -2.49 13.54
CA GLY A 444 3.78 -2.27 14.65
C GLY A 444 4.36 -2.59 16.02
N MET A 445 5.12 -3.68 16.11
CA MET A 445 5.92 -4.09 17.26
C MET A 445 7.22 -4.68 16.73
N VAL A 446 8.36 -4.08 17.05
CA VAL A 446 9.68 -4.59 16.68
C VAL A 446 10.52 -4.76 17.93
N ASN A 447 11.04 -5.96 18.15
CA ASN A 447 11.87 -6.25 19.31
C ASN A 447 13.26 -5.59 19.15
N PRO A 448 13.73 -4.79 20.11
CA PRO A 448 15.06 -4.18 20.05
C PRO A 448 16.22 -5.16 19.85
N LYS A 449 16.04 -6.42 20.25
CA LYS A 449 17.04 -7.48 20.05
C LYS A 449 17.24 -7.84 18.58
N ASP A 450 16.27 -7.55 17.72
CA ASP A 450 16.32 -7.91 16.30
C ASP A 450 16.96 -6.84 15.42
N PHE A 451 17.15 -5.60 15.89
CA PHE A 451 17.71 -4.53 15.04
C PHE A 451 19.08 -4.89 14.42
N PRO A 452 20.05 -5.47 15.16
CA PRO A 452 21.32 -5.89 14.56
C PRO A 452 21.15 -7.00 13.51
N ARG A 453 20.17 -7.90 13.71
CA ARG A 453 19.86 -8.99 12.78
C ARG A 453 19.23 -8.43 11.50
N MET A 454 18.27 -7.51 11.64
CA MET A 454 17.64 -6.77 10.54
C MET A 454 18.69 -6.05 9.68
N ALA A 455 19.60 -5.31 10.31
CA ALA A 455 20.68 -4.61 9.62
C ALA A 455 21.60 -5.60 8.88
N LYS A 456 21.95 -6.72 9.51
CA LYS A 456 22.80 -7.76 8.93
C LYS A 456 22.19 -8.41 7.68
N VAL A 457 20.89 -8.73 7.71
CA VAL A 457 20.20 -9.31 6.54
C VAL A 457 19.86 -8.27 5.48
N GLY A 458 19.94 -6.97 5.80
CA GLY A 458 19.77 -5.87 4.86
C GLY A 458 18.32 -5.61 4.44
N VAL A 459 17.36 -5.98 5.31
CA VAL A 459 15.92 -5.74 5.09
C VAL A 459 15.59 -4.25 5.14
N THR A 460 14.65 -3.83 4.30
CA THR A 460 13.99 -2.51 4.43
C THR A 460 12.71 -2.67 5.23
N VAL A 461 12.48 -1.82 6.22
CA VAL A 461 11.24 -1.82 6.99
C VAL A 461 10.46 -0.55 6.72
N SER A 462 9.24 -0.71 6.26
CA SER A 462 8.28 0.37 6.01
C SER A 462 7.38 0.51 7.23
N CYS A 463 7.37 1.68 7.87
CA CYS A 463 6.71 1.84 9.17
C CYS A 463 5.51 2.78 9.11
N TYR A 464 4.36 2.30 9.59
CA TYR A 464 3.17 3.13 9.81
C TYR A 464 3.25 3.77 11.20
N VAL A 465 3.99 4.87 11.27
CA VAL A 465 4.36 5.52 12.54
C VAL A 465 3.17 6.22 13.18
N GLN A 466 2.25 6.80 12.39
CA GLN A 466 1.06 7.45 12.94
C GLN A 466 0.20 6.47 13.74
N LEU A 467 -0.13 5.30 13.18
CA LEU A 467 -0.89 4.27 13.91
C LEU A 467 -0.13 3.74 15.12
N SER A 468 1.17 3.50 14.98
CA SER A 468 2.01 2.96 16.06
C SER A 468 2.07 3.90 17.27
N VAL A 469 2.28 5.21 17.04
CA VAL A 469 2.36 6.22 18.10
C VAL A 469 1.00 6.48 18.73
N ASN A 470 -0.05 6.66 17.92
CA ASN A 470 -1.41 6.87 18.43
C ASN A 470 -1.95 5.63 19.19
N GLY A 471 -1.53 4.43 18.77
CA GLY A 471 -1.88 3.16 19.39
C GLY A 471 -1.06 2.81 20.64
N ALA A 472 -0.01 3.57 20.97
CA ALA A 472 0.90 3.25 22.08
C ALA A 472 0.19 3.26 23.44
N ALA A 473 -0.80 4.13 23.65
CA ALA A 473 -1.61 4.12 24.86
C ALA A 473 -2.41 2.81 25.03
N ASN A 474 -2.92 2.24 23.93
CA ASN A 474 -3.59 0.94 23.95
C ASN A 474 -2.57 -0.17 24.24
N MET A 475 -1.38 -0.07 23.66
CA MET A 475 -0.30 -1.01 23.90
C MET A 475 0.16 -0.98 25.37
N ALA A 476 0.22 0.21 26.00
CA ALA A 476 0.58 0.36 27.40
C ALA A 476 -0.43 -0.31 28.33
N ARG A 477 -1.73 -0.20 28.02
CA ARG A 477 -2.78 -0.91 28.76
C ARG A 477 -2.68 -2.43 28.61
N ALA A 478 -2.33 -2.89 27.40
CA ALA A 478 -2.31 -4.31 27.08
C ALA A 478 -1.04 -5.04 27.57
N TYR A 479 0.13 -4.42 27.43
CA TYR A 479 1.44 -5.05 27.60
C TYR A 479 2.38 -4.28 28.56
N GLY A 480 1.97 -3.12 29.05
CA GLY A 480 2.76 -2.28 29.97
C GLY A 480 3.54 -1.16 29.28
N GLU A 481 3.95 -0.18 30.09
CA GLU A 481 4.63 1.05 29.67
C GLU A 481 5.97 0.79 28.96
N GLU A 482 6.73 -0.21 29.39
CA GLU A 482 8.01 -0.56 28.77
C GLU A 482 7.83 -0.94 27.29
N VAL A 483 6.90 -1.85 27.01
CA VAL A 483 6.60 -2.31 25.64
C VAL A 483 6.13 -1.13 24.78
N ALA A 484 5.20 -0.32 25.30
CA ALA A 484 4.66 0.83 24.57
C ALA A 484 5.70 1.92 24.23
N ASN A 485 6.81 2.00 24.98
CA ASN A 485 7.89 2.98 24.72
C ASN A 485 9.06 2.42 23.92
N THR A 486 9.10 1.11 23.62
CA THR A 486 10.26 0.47 22.99
C THR A 486 9.95 -0.35 21.73
N PHE A 487 8.72 -0.85 21.57
CA PHE A 487 8.35 -1.72 20.44
C PHE A 487 7.65 -1.00 19.28
N PRO A 488 6.79 0.02 19.47
CA PRO A 488 6.07 0.65 18.37
C PRO A 488 6.95 1.51 17.47
N SER A 489 7.15 1.09 16.21
CA SER A 489 7.91 1.82 15.19
C SER A 489 9.19 2.49 15.77
N PRO A 490 10.20 1.72 16.21
CA PRO A 490 11.40 2.24 16.89
C PRO A 490 12.41 2.79 15.88
N LEU A 491 12.05 3.91 15.23
CA LEU A 491 12.76 4.46 14.07
C LEU A 491 14.22 4.81 14.39
N GLY A 492 14.45 5.63 15.42
CA GLY A 492 15.78 6.11 15.80
C GLY A 492 16.75 4.97 16.12
N SER A 493 16.30 3.99 16.90
CA SER A 493 17.12 2.84 17.28
C SER A 493 17.39 1.90 16.10
N MET A 494 16.41 1.66 15.22
CA MET A 494 16.60 0.88 14.00
C MET A 494 17.62 1.55 13.05
N LEU A 495 17.48 2.85 12.81
CA LEU A 495 18.41 3.61 11.97
C LEU A 495 19.84 3.59 12.53
N LYS A 496 19.99 3.77 13.86
CA LYS A 496 21.30 3.70 14.53
C LYS A 496 21.95 2.32 14.40
N ALA A 497 21.14 1.25 14.37
CA ALA A 497 21.62 -0.11 14.14
C ALA A 497 22.00 -0.40 12.67
N GLY A 498 21.69 0.50 11.73
CA GLY A 498 21.95 0.35 10.31
C GLY A 498 20.81 -0.33 9.53
N VAL A 499 19.61 -0.41 10.10
CA VAL A 499 18.41 -0.89 9.40
C VAL A 499 17.95 0.18 8.41
N LYS A 500 17.51 -0.24 7.22
CA LYS A 500 16.89 0.67 6.24
C LYS A 500 15.45 0.88 6.65
N VAL A 501 15.06 2.12 6.96
CA VAL A 501 13.70 2.45 7.42
C VAL A 501 13.09 3.50 6.50
N VAL A 502 11.86 3.26 6.07
CA VAL A 502 11.01 4.19 5.28
C VAL A 502 9.64 4.34 5.97
N LEU A 503 8.83 5.30 5.54
CA LEU A 503 7.48 5.49 6.09
C LEU A 503 6.40 5.14 5.06
N GLU A 504 5.25 4.78 5.59
CA GLU A 504 4.01 4.48 4.87
C GLU A 504 2.83 5.13 5.57
N SER A 505 1.77 5.42 4.80
CA SER A 505 0.51 5.91 5.38
C SER A 505 -0.44 4.78 5.75
N ASP A 506 -0.43 3.65 5.02
CA ASP A 506 -1.38 2.53 5.05
C ASP A 506 -2.87 2.91 4.82
N SER A 507 -3.28 4.11 5.20
CA SER A 507 -4.60 4.70 5.06
C SER A 507 -4.62 5.85 4.03
N ASN A 508 -5.64 6.70 4.08
CA ASN A 508 -5.74 7.89 3.22
C ASN A 508 -5.54 9.15 4.06
N SER A 509 -4.36 9.24 4.66
CA SER A 509 -3.86 10.39 5.42
C SER A 509 -2.73 11.08 4.64
N PHE A 510 -2.40 12.29 5.05
CA PHE A 510 -1.22 12.98 4.54
C PHE A 510 0.02 12.39 5.18
N LEU A 511 1.04 12.01 4.39
CA LEU A 511 2.35 11.56 4.92
C LEU A 511 3.04 12.61 5.81
N TRP A 512 2.63 13.88 5.72
CA TRP A 512 3.06 14.92 6.65
C TRP A 512 2.66 14.62 8.10
N GLU A 513 1.53 13.94 8.33
CA GLU A 513 1.12 13.49 9.66
C GLU A 513 2.06 12.39 10.17
N ASP A 514 2.45 11.44 9.33
CA ASP A 514 3.47 10.43 9.68
C ASP A 514 4.82 11.08 9.99
N ILE A 515 5.26 12.08 9.21
CA ILE A 515 6.49 12.82 9.53
C ILE A 515 6.38 13.54 10.88
N GLU A 516 5.26 14.20 11.16
CA GLU A 516 5.04 14.84 12.45
C GLU A 516 5.20 13.81 13.58
N LYS A 517 4.62 12.61 13.45
CA LYS A 517 4.75 11.55 14.45
C LYS A 517 6.16 10.99 14.54
N ALA A 518 6.89 10.90 13.43
CA ALA A 518 8.30 10.49 13.41
C ALA A 518 9.21 11.48 14.17
N VAL A 519 8.94 12.79 14.07
CA VAL A 519 9.73 13.84 14.73
C VAL A 519 9.29 14.09 16.17
N THR A 520 7.98 14.15 16.43
CA THR A 520 7.44 14.53 17.74
C THR A 520 7.24 13.36 18.68
N ARG A 521 6.90 12.18 18.14
CA ARG A 521 6.43 11.00 18.88
C ARG A 521 5.23 11.29 19.80
N LYS A 522 4.45 12.33 19.52
CA LYS A 522 3.27 12.73 20.30
C LYS A 522 2.02 12.02 19.80
N ASP A 523 1.31 11.32 20.68
CA ASP A 523 -0.01 10.78 20.37
C ASP A 523 -1.09 11.89 20.28
N ALA A 524 -2.33 11.50 19.96
CA ALA A 524 -3.46 12.43 19.86
C ALA A 524 -3.80 13.17 21.18
N SER A 525 -3.35 12.69 22.34
CA SER A 525 -3.50 13.37 23.64
C SER A 525 -2.34 14.32 23.96
N GLY A 526 -1.31 14.35 23.11
CA GLY A 526 -0.08 15.12 23.30
C GLY A 526 0.99 14.38 24.11
N ARG A 527 0.75 13.13 24.52
CA ARG A 527 1.74 12.33 25.27
C ARG A 527 2.82 11.84 24.33
N VAL A 528 4.08 11.96 24.75
CA VAL A 528 5.24 11.50 24.00
C VAL A 528 5.55 10.03 24.34
N TRP A 529 5.66 9.19 23.30
CA TRP A 529 5.95 7.75 23.42
C TRP A 529 7.29 7.38 22.77
N GLY A 530 8.18 6.72 23.53
CA GLY A 530 9.51 6.36 23.04
C GLY A 530 10.30 7.56 22.51
N PRO A 531 10.60 8.57 23.36
CA PRO A 531 11.28 9.81 22.94
C PRO A 531 12.65 9.58 22.29
N GLN A 532 13.30 8.45 22.58
CA GLN A 532 14.57 8.03 21.96
C GLN A 532 14.41 7.60 20.49
N GLU A 533 13.18 7.34 20.03
CA GLU A 533 12.88 6.86 18.67
C GLU A 533 12.58 7.99 17.68
N LYS A 534 12.69 9.26 18.13
CA LYS A 534 12.56 10.43 17.27
C LYS A 534 13.62 10.44 16.16
N VAL A 535 13.23 10.98 15.01
CA VAL A 535 14.16 11.29 13.90
C VAL A 535 14.13 12.79 13.60
N ASP A 536 15.22 13.31 13.05
CA ASP A 536 15.27 14.72 12.63
C ASP A 536 14.54 14.94 11.30
N ARG A 537 14.29 16.22 10.97
CA ARG A 537 13.54 16.61 9.74
C ARG A 537 14.21 16.12 8.45
N PRO A 538 15.53 16.31 8.24
CA PRO A 538 16.16 15.81 7.04
C PRO A 538 16.02 14.28 6.89
N THR A 539 16.17 13.53 7.99
CA THR A 539 15.99 12.07 7.99
C THR A 539 14.56 11.70 7.64
N ALA A 540 13.56 12.29 8.32
CA ALA A 540 12.16 12.00 8.06
C ALA A 540 11.75 12.31 6.62
N LEU A 541 12.22 13.42 6.04
CA LEU A 541 11.93 13.74 4.64
C LEU A 541 12.54 12.71 3.68
N ARG A 542 13.76 12.21 3.94
CA ARG A 542 14.36 11.13 3.13
C ARG A 542 13.54 9.84 3.18
N MET A 543 12.98 9.51 4.34
CA MET A 543 12.20 8.28 4.55
C MET A 543 10.93 8.21 3.69
N ILE A 544 10.36 9.35 3.27
CA ILE A 544 9.19 9.42 2.36
C ILE A 544 9.52 9.95 0.94
N THR A 545 10.80 10.09 0.61
CA THR A 545 11.23 10.54 -0.73
C THR A 545 12.38 9.66 -1.23
N ARG A 546 13.64 10.05 -1.01
CA ARG A 546 14.81 9.38 -1.57
C ARG A 546 14.90 7.91 -1.17
N TRP A 547 14.80 7.60 0.11
CA TRP A 547 14.92 6.22 0.62
C TRP A 547 13.69 5.38 0.25
N ALA A 548 12.51 6.01 0.20
CA ALA A 548 11.31 5.38 -0.34
C ALA A 548 11.45 5.08 -1.85
N GLY A 549 12.16 5.90 -2.62
CA GLY A 549 12.54 5.60 -4.01
C GLY A 549 13.34 4.30 -4.15
N ASP A 550 14.21 3.99 -3.18
CA ASP A 550 14.94 2.72 -3.15
C ASP A 550 14.02 1.52 -2.86
N TYR A 551 13.01 1.67 -1.98
CA TYR A 551 11.96 0.66 -1.77
C TYR A 551 11.23 0.33 -3.09
N PHE A 552 11.00 1.34 -3.91
CA PHE A 552 10.37 1.22 -5.22
C PHE A 552 11.28 0.64 -6.31
N LEU A 553 12.56 0.42 -6.03
CA LEU A 553 13.58 0.03 -7.03
C LEU A 553 13.79 1.10 -8.12
N LYS A 554 13.57 2.38 -7.77
CA LYS A 554 13.68 3.55 -8.68
C LYS A 554 14.39 4.73 -8.03
N GLY A 555 15.24 4.51 -7.02
CA GLY A 555 15.94 5.57 -6.30
C GLY A 555 16.89 6.41 -7.17
N ASP A 556 17.30 5.89 -8.33
CA ASP A 556 18.03 6.60 -9.37
C ASP A 556 17.15 7.55 -10.21
N GLN A 557 15.82 7.40 -10.16
CA GLN A 557 14.86 8.08 -11.03
C GLN A 557 13.87 8.98 -10.29
N ILE A 558 13.53 8.68 -9.02
CA ILE A 558 12.58 9.43 -8.20
C ILE A 558 13.15 9.76 -6.81
N GLY A 559 12.40 10.55 -6.03
CA GLY A 559 12.67 10.78 -4.61
C GLY A 559 13.70 11.87 -4.29
N SER A 560 14.26 12.55 -5.29
CA SER A 560 15.11 13.73 -5.09
C SER A 560 15.02 14.69 -6.28
N VAL A 561 15.27 15.97 -6.04
CA VAL A 561 15.32 17.02 -7.07
C VAL A 561 16.74 17.08 -7.63
N GLU A 562 17.04 16.17 -8.56
CA GLU A 562 18.34 16.06 -9.22
C GLU A 562 18.16 16.04 -10.74
N LYS A 563 19.08 16.66 -11.48
CA LYS A 563 19.05 16.66 -12.94
C LYS A 563 18.98 15.24 -13.51
N GLY A 564 18.09 15.02 -14.46
CA GLY A 564 17.86 13.73 -15.14
C GLY A 564 16.84 12.82 -14.42
N LYS A 565 16.46 13.12 -13.18
CA LYS A 565 15.36 12.44 -12.50
C LYS A 565 14.00 12.91 -13.02
N PHE A 566 12.97 12.11 -12.77
CA PHE A 566 11.61 12.50 -13.11
C PHE A 566 11.18 13.76 -12.35
N ALA A 567 10.47 14.64 -13.04
CA ALA A 567 9.90 15.85 -12.47
C ALA A 567 8.60 15.54 -11.74
N ASP A 568 8.75 14.85 -10.61
CA ASP A 568 7.70 14.62 -9.62
C ASP A 568 8.02 15.52 -8.43
N LEU A 569 7.24 16.59 -8.23
CA LEU A 569 7.56 17.69 -7.29
C LEU A 569 6.32 18.19 -6.57
N VAL A 570 6.51 18.78 -5.39
CA VAL A 570 5.44 19.45 -4.64
C VAL A 570 5.89 20.82 -4.18
N VAL A 571 5.06 21.84 -4.39
CA VAL A 571 5.20 23.16 -3.76
C VAL A 571 4.34 23.20 -2.52
N LEU A 572 4.88 23.64 -1.39
CA LEU A 572 4.20 23.62 -0.08
C LEU A 572 3.73 25.02 0.34
N ASP A 573 2.68 25.06 1.16
CA ASP A 573 2.18 26.29 1.80
C ASP A 573 3.07 26.78 2.95
N LYS A 574 3.82 25.87 3.58
CA LYS A 574 4.70 26.12 4.73
C LYS A 574 6.11 25.61 4.47
N ASP A 575 7.09 26.23 5.14
CA ASP A 575 8.48 25.78 5.12
C ASP A 575 8.68 24.58 6.06
N TYR A 576 8.83 23.40 5.48
CA TYR A 576 9.02 22.14 6.20
C TYR A 576 10.21 22.19 7.16
N MET A 577 11.25 22.99 6.91
CA MET A 577 12.42 23.00 7.77
C MET A 577 12.26 23.89 9.02
N THR A 578 11.25 24.78 9.04
CA THR A 578 11.12 25.80 10.11
C THR A 578 9.75 25.89 10.76
N VAL A 579 8.69 25.36 10.13
CA VAL A 579 7.35 25.25 10.75
C VAL A 579 7.45 24.55 12.12
N PRO A 580 6.72 24.93 13.18
CA PRO A 580 6.74 24.20 14.45
C PRO A 580 6.54 22.69 14.27
N GLU A 581 7.18 21.85 15.10
CA GLU A 581 7.15 20.39 14.90
C GLU A 581 5.72 19.84 14.96
N GLU A 582 4.91 20.32 15.90
CA GLU A 582 3.49 20.00 16.04
C GLU A 582 2.60 20.46 14.88
N ASP A 583 3.10 21.35 14.02
CA ASP A 583 2.37 21.87 12.87
C ASP A 583 2.76 21.18 11.56
N ILE A 584 3.71 20.23 11.57
CA ILE A 584 4.17 19.54 10.36
C ILE A 584 3.00 18.80 9.67
N GLY A 585 2.11 18.12 10.40
CA GLY A 585 0.96 17.41 9.82
C GLY A 585 -0.05 18.32 9.11
N SER A 586 0.02 19.62 9.35
CA SER A 586 -0.85 20.63 8.75
C SER A 586 -0.30 21.22 7.43
N ILE A 587 0.86 20.77 6.95
CA ILE A 587 1.40 21.17 5.65
C ILE A 587 0.44 20.74 4.54
N ARG A 588 0.22 21.62 3.56
CA ARG A 588 -0.64 21.38 2.40
C ARG A 588 0.08 21.71 1.09
N PRO A 589 0.03 20.83 0.08
CA PRO A 589 0.45 21.15 -1.28
C PRO A 589 -0.29 22.36 -1.85
N GLN A 590 0.45 23.23 -2.54
CA GLN A 590 -0.08 24.32 -3.36
C GLN A 590 -0.04 23.97 -4.85
N LEU A 591 0.92 23.14 -5.25
CA LEU A 591 1.07 22.60 -6.61
C LEU A 591 1.68 21.20 -6.48
N THR A 592 1.08 20.22 -7.16
CA THR A 592 1.67 18.88 -7.33
C THR A 592 1.97 18.67 -8.80
N ILE A 593 3.23 18.40 -9.10
CA ILE A 593 3.73 18.09 -10.43
C ILE A 593 4.02 16.59 -10.48
N PHE A 594 3.46 15.93 -11.47
CA PHE A 594 3.71 14.52 -11.76
C PHE A 594 4.06 14.36 -13.23
N ASP A 595 5.15 13.63 -13.50
CA ASP A 595 5.62 13.38 -14.87
C ASP A 595 5.83 14.68 -15.66
N GLY A 596 6.32 15.72 -14.97
CA GLY A 596 6.56 17.07 -15.50
C GLY A 596 5.32 17.94 -15.71
N LYS A 597 4.13 17.47 -15.34
CA LYS A 597 2.87 18.22 -15.53
C LYS A 597 2.22 18.53 -14.19
N ALA A 598 1.64 19.72 -14.06
CA ALA A 598 0.76 20.04 -12.95
C ALA A 598 -0.47 19.12 -12.98
N VAL A 599 -0.64 18.29 -11.95
CA VAL A 599 -1.82 17.42 -11.77
C VAL A 599 -2.79 17.97 -10.73
N PHE A 600 -2.31 18.85 -9.86
CA PHE A 600 -3.10 19.54 -8.85
C PHE A 600 -2.58 20.96 -8.61
N VAL A 601 -3.50 21.91 -8.43
CA VAL A 601 -3.22 23.29 -8.03
C VAL A 601 -4.21 23.69 -6.95
N HIS A 602 -3.73 24.18 -5.81
CA HIS A 602 -4.60 24.70 -4.77
C HIS A 602 -5.32 25.99 -5.26
N PRO A 603 -6.62 26.23 -4.95
CA PRO A 603 -7.38 27.36 -5.47
C PRO A 603 -6.74 28.73 -5.21
N SER A 604 -6.14 28.93 -4.02
CA SER A 604 -5.43 30.17 -3.72
C SER A 604 -4.19 30.37 -4.59
N PHE A 605 -3.44 29.30 -4.86
CA PHE A 605 -2.26 29.34 -5.72
C PHE A 605 -2.66 29.56 -7.17
N SER A 606 -3.72 28.89 -7.64
CA SER A 606 -4.28 29.11 -8.97
C SER A 606 -4.69 30.58 -9.16
N ALA A 607 -5.36 31.17 -8.17
CA ALA A 607 -5.76 32.58 -8.22
C ALA A 607 -4.55 33.55 -8.17
N GLU A 608 -3.52 33.24 -7.38
CA GLU A 608 -2.32 34.08 -7.24
C GLU A 608 -1.52 34.20 -8.54
N TYR A 609 -1.46 33.13 -9.34
CA TYR A 609 -0.65 33.06 -10.56
C TYR A 609 -1.48 33.00 -11.86
N ASP A 610 -2.82 33.11 -11.77
CA ASP A 610 -3.76 32.79 -12.86
C ASP A 610 -3.47 31.43 -13.53
N LEU A 611 -3.02 30.47 -12.71
CA LEU A 611 -2.51 29.18 -13.17
C LEU A 611 -3.66 28.20 -13.33
N LYS A 612 -3.98 27.83 -14.58
CA LYS A 612 -5.04 26.86 -14.93
C LYS A 612 -4.55 25.81 -15.93
N PRO A 613 -3.60 24.94 -15.55
CA PRO A 613 -2.98 23.99 -16.47
C PRO A 613 -4.02 22.98 -16.96
N ALA A 614 -3.94 22.63 -18.24
CA ALA A 614 -4.89 21.68 -18.83
C ALA A 614 -4.81 20.32 -18.13
N GLY A 615 -5.95 19.84 -17.62
CA GLY A 615 -6.06 18.56 -16.93
C GLY A 615 -5.66 18.59 -15.45
N ALA A 616 -5.16 19.71 -14.92
CA ALA A 616 -4.88 19.85 -13.50
C ALA A 616 -6.17 20.01 -12.69
N LEU A 617 -6.21 19.37 -11.52
CA LEU A 617 -7.30 19.53 -10.57
C LEU A 617 -7.12 20.83 -9.77
N ILE A 618 -8.14 21.69 -9.75
CA ILE A 618 -8.15 22.92 -8.95
C ILE A 618 -9.20 22.77 -7.84
N THR A 619 -8.77 22.36 -6.65
CA THR A 619 -9.65 22.04 -5.52
C THR A 619 -8.89 21.93 -4.19
N THR A 620 -9.56 21.56 -3.11
CA THR A 620 -8.92 21.18 -1.83
C THR A 620 -9.19 19.71 -1.52
N TYR A 621 -8.37 19.10 -0.67
CA TYR A 621 -8.64 17.74 -0.18
C TYR A 621 -10.01 17.69 0.51
N GLU A 622 -10.30 18.69 1.34
CA GLU A 622 -11.53 18.83 2.10
C GLU A 622 -12.77 18.90 1.19
N ASP A 623 -12.67 19.57 0.04
CA ASP A 623 -13.77 19.63 -0.92
C ASP A 623 -14.01 18.29 -1.62
N LEU A 624 -12.95 17.54 -1.94
CA LEU A 624 -13.10 16.18 -2.48
C LEU A 624 -13.74 15.24 -1.47
N VAL A 625 -13.28 15.27 -0.21
CA VAL A 625 -13.81 14.42 0.88
C VAL A 625 -15.30 14.64 1.08
N LYS A 626 -15.79 15.89 1.01
CA LYS A 626 -17.23 16.21 1.13
C LYS A 626 -18.08 15.55 0.04
N THR A 627 -17.50 15.18 -1.09
CA THR A 627 -18.22 14.54 -2.21
C THR A 627 -18.26 13.02 -2.12
N ARG A 628 -17.57 12.41 -1.15
CA ARG A 628 -17.56 10.96 -0.97
C ARG A 628 -18.97 10.43 -0.71
N LYS A 629 -19.28 9.29 -1.31
CA LYS A 629 -20.46 8.48 -0.99
C LYS A 629 -19.93 7.12 -0.55
N PRO A 630 -19.53 6.98 0.73
CA PRO A 630 -18.96 5.74 1.20
C PRO A 630 -19.98 4.61 1.04
N ARG A 631 -19.49 3.40 0.78
CA ARG A 631 -20.33 2.22 0.67
C ARG A 631 -21.06 1.98 2.00
N SER A 632 -22.33 1.55 1.95
CA SER A 632 -23.08 1.22 3.17
C SER A 632 -22.34 0.18 4.01
N GLY A 633 -22.15 0.49 5.30
CA GLY A 633 -21.41 -0.37 6.22
C GLY A 633 -19.90 -0.17 6.21
N ALA A 634 -19.29 0.51 5.21
CA ALA A 634 -17.86 0.80 5.24
C ALA A 634 -17.53 1.70 6.44
N THR A 635 -16.77 1.18 7.39
CA THR A 635 -16.05 2.03 8.34
C THR A 635 -15.02 2.81 7.53
N THR A 636 -15.12 4.14 7.52
CA THR A 636 -14.01 5.00 7.09
C THR A 636 -12.90 4.89 8.14
N GLY A 637 -12.20 3.76 8.15
CA GLY A 637 -11.02 3.56 8.99
C GLY A 637 -9.85 4.28 8.35
N GLY A 638 -9.52 5.45 8.90
CA GLY A 638 -8.24 6.12 8.70
C GLY A 638 -7.18 5.56 9.63
#